data_AF-A0A4Z1JDD4-F1
#
_entry.id   AF-A0A4Z1JDD4-F1
#
_cell.length_a   1.000
_cell.length_b   1.000
_cell.length_c   1.000
_cell.angle_alpha   90.00
_cell.angle_beta   90.00
_cell.angle_gamma   90.00
#
_symmetry.space_group_name_H-M   'P 1'
#
loop_
_entity.id
_entity.type
_entity.pdbx_description
1 polymer ?
#
loop_
_entity_poly.entity_id
_entity_poly.type
_entity_poly.pdbx_seq_one_letter_code
_entity_poly.pdbx_strand_id
1 'polypeptide(L)'
;MSLSTTLNLWPTQSYVTVNFRPPTFDVTKTGETQSGLILINPVLNPLNKSALDAAVSAIGPVQASACGIFTEDGQLVWQGPYAFAEDSTYPPLFSTNLMVQEYMGKPVLTYWQGVRKSHGVAYGNITILDDTYTPITTICPKLNLITSPSANLTDLACFGDSHELFITPSNTLIVSAGNLTTMDLSPIGGPSVGYVYDSQFYEIDIASGDIIFSWSSVASGIPITYSKFIPGVNSGTGLNSSDPFDWFHINSVSSVGDGYLVNSRHCWATWYLNNAGEIEWRIEGNNTEGQSDFVVPKEANFKWQHHARVSNYTEKSAVLHYFNNRFNEFADKNVASQSNGLQLSLNLVDKTLVVEKILNDSAYHGFSDSQGSFSPLENGNTFMGWGAITRLTEFGPGGNDDVRLRIQFGYDDTANSYRAYKQSWNATPAWNPDVVGVNNTAYMSWNGATDYTAWVVYTGTNGSDLVQVATVHRGNLFETSYPISSEARIDVHFYVYPSIVEDDWNALTLVLNVVNCQVFAGEWEWVAESCQLSRKFPPSNGEGQSRHRVVEVVQNTKKHNKPEIVAIAVTSIEVLNDALANFEDTPENQTSRAAFDAALRKAEEEYESVKSERDKVTHCNHYIREAIAAFEVPKPLLKKAFEDVAVEQDAVCEINQVLPSQDVDVSNDDGELCAASPPSSPQRRAYGLEHSSPFEVEKRNMRES
;
A
#
# COMPACT_ATOMS: atom_id res chain seq x y z
N MET A 1 23.23 -14.35 29.33
CA MET A 1 23.14 -13.52 28.11
C MET A 1 22.50 -14.37 27.04
N SER A 2 21.40 -13.94 26.44
CA SER A 2 20.82 -14.67 25.30
C SER A 2 21.75 -14.55 24.09
N LEU A 3 21.76 -15.54 23.19
CA LEU A 3 22.55 -15.47 21.93
C LEU A 3 22.25 -14.22 21.09
N SER A 4 21.06 -13.61 21.27
CA SER A 4 20.67 -12.31 20.68
C SER A 4 21.55 -11.16 21.15
N THR A 5 21.94 -11.13 22.43
CA THR A 5 22.80 -10.05 23.00
C THR A 5 24.23 -10.08 22.47
N THR A 6 24.73 -11.23 22.02
CA THR A 6 26.05 -11.35 21.38
C THR A 6 26.07 -10.91 19.92
N LEU A 7 24.91 -10.85 19.26
CA LEU A 7 24.77 -10.48 17.85
C LEU A 7 24.23 -9.05 17.64
N ASN A 8 23.95 -8.32 18.73
CA ASN A 8 23.38 -6.97 18.71
C ASN A 8 22.10 -6.87 17.86
N LEU A 9 21.24 -7.89 17.92
CA LEU A 9 19.98 -7.95 17.18
C LEU A 9 18.83 -7.46 18.06
N TRP A 10 18.02 -6.56 17.49
CA TRP A 10 16.82 -6.05 18.14
C TRP A 10 15.76 -7.16 18.27
N PRO A 11 14.99 -7.22 19.38
CA PRO A 11 13.95 -8.23 19.51
C PRO A 11 12.85 -8.07 18.45
N THR A 12 12.39 -9.18 17.90
CA THR A 12 11.31 -9.24 16.91
C THR A 12 10.10 -9.99 17.47
N GLN A 13 8.92 -9.69 16.93
CA GLN A 13 7.69 -10.42 17.23
C GLN A 13 7.65 -11.70 16.41
N SER A 14 6.98 -12.73 16.91
CA SER A 14 6.77 -14.00 16.21
C SER A 14 5.34 -14.48 16.43
N TYR A 15 4.73 -14.99 15.37
CA TYR A 15 3.35 -15.48 15.38
C TYR A 15 3.29 -16.95 14.96
N VAL A 16 2.25 -17.65 15.40
CA VAL A 16 1.98 -19.04 15.02
C VAL A 16 1.26 -19.13 13.68
N THR A 17 0.33 -18.20 13.44
CA THR A 17 -0.51 -18.13 12.24
C THR A 17 0.24 -17.69 10.99
N VAL A 18 1.27 -16.86 11.15
CA VAL A 18 2.03 -16.25 10.05
C VAL A 18 3.52 -16.20 10.33
N ASN A 19 4.34 -16.32 9.29
CA ASN A 19 5.80 -16.24 9.41
C ASN A 19 6.31 -14.80 9.26
N PHE A 20 5.76 -13.88 10.03
CA PHE A 20 6.24 -12.49 10.10
C PHE A 20 7.24 -12.32 11.25
N ARG A 21 8.18 -11.38 11.08
CA ARG A 21 9.20 -11.04 12.09
C ARG A 21 9.37 -9.52 12.22
N PRO A 22 8.29 -8.75 12.46
CA PRO A 22 8.41 -7.31 12.62
C PRO A 22 9.18 -6.97 13.90
N PRO A 23 9.79 -5.78 13.99
CA PRO A 23 10.44 -5.34 15.22
C PRO A 23 9.44 -5.23 16.38
N THR A 24 9.91 -5.48 17.59
CA THR A 24 9.20 -5.05 18.81
C THR A 24 9.36 -3.56 19.01
N PHE A 25 8.38 -2.88 19.59
CA PHE A 25 8.53 -1.48 19.99
C PHE A 25 8.86 -1.39 21.47
N ASP A 26 9.88 -0.61 21.80
CA ASP A 26 10.07 -0.06 23.14
C ASP A 26 9.35 1.29 23.19
N VAL A 27 8.28 1.37 23.98
CA VAL A 27 7.32 2.47 23.97
C VAL A 27 7.32 3.19 25.31
N THR A 28 7.49 4.50 25.27
CA THR A 28 7.23 5.38 26.42
C THR A 28 6.15 6.38 26.07
N LYS A 29 5.03 6.34 26.79
CA LYS A 29 3.90 7.27 26.63
C LYS A 29 3.76 8.13 27.88
N THR A 30 3.74 9.44 27.70
CA THR A 30 3.77 10.45 28.77
C THR A 30 2.59 11.41 28.75
N GLY A 31 1.77 11.36 27.69
CA GLY A 31 0.55 12.14 27.61
C GLY A 31 -0.39 11.65 26.51
N GLU A 32 -1.47 12.40 26.30
CA GLU A 32 -2.39 12.15 25.19
C GLU A 32 -1.70 12.32 23.84
N THR A 33 -1.95 11.37 22.95
CA THR A 33 -1.40 11.28 21.59
C THR A 33 -2.53 11.43 20.58
N GLN A 34 -2.23 11.86 19.36
CA GLN A 34 -3.16 11.81 18.23
C GLN A 34 -3.57 10.36 18.00
N SER A 35 -4.86 10.11 17.76
CA SER A 35 -5.32 8.77 17.36
C SER A 35 -4.80 8.40 15.98
N GLY A 36 -4.44 7.14 15.78
CA GLY A 36 -3.95 6.64 14.50
C GLY A 36 -2.97 5.47 14.65
N LEU A 37 -2.61 4.87 13.53
CA LEU A 37 -1.65 3.79 13.42
C LEU A 37 -0.27 4.34 13.03
N ILE A 38 0.78 3.61 13.39
CA ILE A 38 2.17 3.91 13.07
C ILE A 38 2.55 3.16 11.79
N LEU A 39 2.89 3.90 10.73
CA LEU A 39 3.31 3.35 9.45
C LEU A 39 4.82 3.53 9.33
N ILE A 40 5.54 2.41 9.16
CA ILE A 40 7.00 2.39 8.98
C ILE A 40 7.41 1.35 7.95
N ASN A 41 8.59 1.56 7.38
CA ASN A 41 9.29 0.59 6.55
C ASN A 41 10.58 0.16 7.22
N PRO A 42 10.54 -0.75 8.21
CA PRO A 42 11.76 -1.20 8.89
C PRO A 42 12.68 -1.88 7.87
N VAL A 43 13.92 -1.39 7.78
CA VAL A 43 14.99 -1.95 6.97
C VAL A 43 16.18 -2.26 7.86
N LEU A 44 16.63 -3.51 7.86
CA LEU A 44 17.84 -3.95 8.53
C LEU A 44 19.07 -3.57 7.71
N ASN A 45 20.10 -3.05 8.36
CA ASN A 45 21.39 -2.82 7.70
C ASN A 45 22.05 -4.16 7.32
N PRO A 46 22.77 -4.24 6.19
CA PRO A 46 23.36 -5.50 5.74
C PRO A 46 24.27 -6.14 6.79
N LEU A 47 24.04 -7.43 7.05
CA LEU A 47 24.91 -8.26 7.89
C LEU A 47 25.90 -9.00 6.99
N ASN A 48 27.12 -9.22 7.49
CA ASN A 48 28.02 -10.16 6.82
C ASN A 48 27.50 -11.59 6.99
N LYS A 49 27.87 -12.49 6.06
CA LYS A 49 27.40 -13.88 6.03
C LYS A 49 27.50 -14.58 7.39
N SER A 50 28.65 -14.53 8.05
CA SER A 50 28.87 -15.21 9.32
C SER A 50 27.96 -14.69 10.43
N ALA A 51 27.73 -13.39 10.49
CA ALA A 51 26.82 -12.78 11.45
C ALA A 51 25.36 -13.15 11.15
N LEU A 52 24.98 -13.17 9.87
CA LEU A 52 23.66 -13.62 9.44
C LEU A 52 23.42 -15.10 9.76
N ASP A 53 24.37 -15.98 9.44
CA ASP A 53 24.29 -17.41 9.73
C ASP A 53 24.14 -17.66 11.24
N ALA A 54 24.90 -16.92 12.05
CA ALA A 54 24.78 -16.97 13.51
C ALA A 54 23.41 -16.45 14.00
N ALA A 55 22.90 -15.38 13.40
CA ALA A 55 21.56 -14.84 13.70
C ALA A 55 20.46 -15.85 13.37
N VAL A 56 20.49 -16.41 12.16
CA VAL A 56 19.51 -17.39 11.70
C VAL A 56 19.54 -18.64 12.55
N SER A 57 20.72 -19.11 12.94
CA SER A 57 20.88 -20.25 13.86
C SER A 57 20.31 -19.97 15.25
N ALA A 58 20.46 -18.73 15.75
CA ALA A 58 20.04 -18.36 17.10
C ALA A 58 18.55 -18.05 17.22
N ILE A 59 17.95 -17.36 16.23
CA ILE A 59 16.59 -16.80 16.33
C ILE A 59 15.70 -17.11 15.13
N GLY A 60 16.18 -17.90 14.17
CA GLY A 60 15.46 -18.20 12.92
C GLY A 60 15.55 -17.07 11.89
N PRO A 61 14.70 -17.09 10.84
CA PRO A 61 14.73 -16.10 9.77
C PRO A 61 14.66 -14.66 10.30
N VAL A 62 15.55 -13.80 9.82
CA VAL A 62 15.65 -12.39 10.22
C VAL A 62 15.02 -11.53 9.14
N GLN A 63 14.04 -10.69 9.48
CA GLN A 63 13.41 -9.81 8.50
C GLN A 63 14.33 -8.64 8.15
N ALA A 64 14.60 -8.46 6.85
CA ALA A 64 15.46 -7.41 6.34
C ALA A 64 14.70 -6.17 5.88
N SER A 65 13.48 -6.33 5.35
CA SER A 65 12.64 -5.21 4.96
C SER A 65 11.17 -5.59 5.09
N ALA A 66 10.31 -4.63 5.42
CA ALA A 66 8.86 -4.80 5.29
C ALA A 66 8.14 -3.45 5.14
N CYS A 67 6.93 -3.48 4.60
CA CYS A 67 5.90 -2.49 4.92
C CYS A 67 5.17 -2.93 6.21
N GLY A 68 5.12 -2.07 7.23
CA GLY A 68 4.47 -2.39 8.49
C GLY A 68 3.55 -1.28 9.00
N ILE A 69 2.34 -1.68 9.40
CA ILE A 69 1.38 -0.85 10.14
C ILE A 69 1.26 -1.42 11.54
N PHE A 70 1.43 -0.57 12.55
CA PHE A 70 1.43 -0.94 13.96
C PHE A 70 0.48 -0.07 14.77
N THR A 71 -0.01 -0.60 15.87
CA THR A 71 -0.59 0.23 16.94
C THR A 71 0.53 1.02 17.64
N GLU A 72 0.16 2.05 18.41
CA GLU A 72 1.15 2.87 19.14
C GLU A 72 1.92 2.11 20.23
N ASP A 73 1.35 1.02 20.76
CA ASP A 73 1.98 0.10 21.70
C ASP A 73 2.75 -1.05 21.02
N GLY A 74 2.88 -0.99 19.68
CA GLY A 74 3.76 -1.87 18.91
C GLY A 74 3.16 -3.20 18.48
N GLN A 75 1.85 -3.40 18.60
CA GLN A 75 1.19 -4.58 18.04
C GLN A 75 1.11 -4.43 16.52
N LEU A 76 1.42 -5.51 15.79
CA LEU A 76 1.24 -5.54 14.35
C LEU A 76 -0.25 -5.38 14.01
N VAL A 77 -0.55 -4.57 13.00
CA VAL A 77 -1.88 -4.51 12.39
C VAL A 77 -1.82 -5.13 11.00
N TRP A 78 -0.84 -4.69 10.20
CA TRP A 78 -0.61 -5.20 8.86
C TRP A 78 0.88 -5.33 8.59
N GLN A 79 1.28 -6.47 8.04
CA GLN A 79 2.55 -6.61 7.33
C GLN A 79 2.28 -6.80 5.84
N GLY A 80 2.78 -5.85 5.05
CA GLY A 80 2.76 -5.89 3.60
C GLY A 80 3.95 -6.65 3.02
N PRO A 81 4.36 -6.34 1.78
CA PRO A 81 5.54 -6.94 1.19
C PRO A 81 6.76 -6.84 2.11
N TYR A 82 7.45 -7.96 2.26
CA TYR A 82 8.59 -8.12 3.15
C TYR A 82 9.64 -9.04 2.54
N ALA A 83 10.86 -8.96 3.06
CA ALA A 83 11.96 -9.83 2.71
C ALA A 83 12.73 -10.25 3.95
N PHE A 84 13.23 -11.48 3.96
CA PHE A 84 14.20 -11.93 4.95
C PHE A 84 15.62 -11.53 4.51
N ALA A 85 16.50 -11.40 5.49
CA ALA A 85 17.91 -11.18 5.27
C ALA A 85 18.50 -12.43 4.61
N GLU A 86 19.07 -12.21 3.44
CA GLU A 86 19.92 -13.17 2.74
C GLU A 86 21.36 -12.63 2.76
N ASP A 87 22.34 -13.49 2.47
CA ASP A 87 23.77 -13.10 2.43
C ASP A 87 23.96 -11.81 1.61
N SER A 88 24.90 -10.96 2.00
CA SER A 88 25.13 -9.59 1.48
C SER A 88 25.35 -9.48 -0.04
N THR A 89 25.43 -10.63 -0.71
CA THR A 89 25.56 -10.78 -2.16
C THR A 89 24.26 -10.51 -2.94
N TYR A 90 23.09 -10.62 -2.31
CA TYR A 90 21.80 -10.32 -2.93
C TYR A 90 21.00 -9.36 -2.04
N PRO A 91 21.03 -8.03 -2.31
CA PRO A 91 20.18 -7.12 -1.57
C PRO A 91 18.71 -7.44 -1.89
N PRO A 92 17.87 -7.73 -0.88
CA PRO A 92 16.45 -7.96 -1.11
C PRO A 92 15.79 -6.70 -1.72
N LEU A 93 14.61 -6.86 -2.31
CA LEU A 93 13.77 -5.69 -2.59
C LEU A 93 13.47 -4.97 -1.28
N PHE A 94 13.69 -3.66 -1.28
CA PHE A 94 13.36 -2.80 -0.15
C PHE A 94 12.07 -2.07 -0.43
N SER A 95 11.35 -1.73 0.62
CA SER A 95 10.16 -0.88 0.53
C SER A 95 10.37 0.43 1.26
N THR A 96 9.80 1.52 0.75
CA THR A 96 9.82 2.86 1.38
C THR A 96 8.48 3.56 1.17
N ASN A 97 8.30 4.70 1.85
CA ASN A 97 7.15 5.59 1.68
C ASN A 97 5.80 4.86 1.84
N LEU A 98 5.72 3.95 2.82
CA LEU A 98 4.44 3.41 3.28
C LEU A 98 3.66 4.52 3.98
N MET A 99 2.59 4.97 3.35
CA MET A 99 1.73 6.03 3.88
C MET A 99 0.32 5.91 3.34
N VAL A 100 -0.64 6.48 4.09
CA VAL A 100 -2.00 6.71 3.61
C VAL A 100 -2.00 8.01 2.79
N GLN A 101 -2.61 7.95 1.62
CA GLN A 101 -2.84 9.09 0.73
C GLN A 101 -4.31 9.11 0.29
N GLU A 102 -4.74 10.16 -0.38
CA GLU A 102 -6.08 10.24 -0.98
C GLU A 102 -5.97 10.01 -2.49
N TYR A 103 -6.82 9.15 -3.04
CA TYR A 103 -6.97 8.96 -4.48
C TYR A 103 -8.45 8.81 -4.81
N MET A 104 -8.94 9.64 -5.72
CA MET A 104 -10.34 9.71 -6.14
C MET A 104 -11.30 9.88 -4.96
N GLY A 105 -10.91 10.70 -3.97
CA GLY A 105 -11.70 10.98 -2.76
C GLY A 105 -11.76 9.84 -1.75
N LYS A 106 -10.94 8.80 -1.91
CA LYS A 106 -10.85 7.67 -0.98
C LYS A 106 -9.45 7.54 -0.38
N PRO A 107 -9.32 7.12 0.89
CA PRO A 107 -8.02 6.78 1.44
C PRO A 107 -7.46 5.54 0.72
N VAL A 108 -6.18 5.61 0.36
CA VAL A 108 -5.43 4.51 -0.25
C VAL A 108 -4.10 4.33 0.46
N LEU A 109 -3.59 3.11 0.47
CA LEU A 109 -2.26 2.82 1.01
C LEU A 109 -1.27 2.76 -0.14
N THR A 110 -0.19 3.52 -0.04
CA THR A 110 0.85 3.57 -1.08
C THR A 110 2.18 3.10 -0.52
N TYR A 111 3.00 2.45 -1.33
CA TYR A 111 4.41 2.21 -1.03
C TYR A 111 5.23 2.08 -2.31
N TRP A 112 6.53 2.38 -2.21
CA TRP A 112 7.52 2.07 -3.22
C TRP A 112 8.19 0.74 -2.92
N GLN A 113 8.55 -0.04 -3.95
CA GLN A 113 9.37 -1.23 -3.82
C GLN A 113 10.38 -1.35 -4.96
N GLY A 114 11.62 -1.66 -4.62
CA GLY A 114 12.67 -1.80 -5.63
C GLY A 114 14.05 -2.09 -5.06
N VAL A 115 15.06 -1.84 -5.89
CA VAL A 115 16.46 -2.02 -5.53
C VAL A 115 17.12 -0.68 -5.25
N ARG A 116 17.91 -0.61 -4.18
CA ARG A 116 18.81 0.52 -3.92
C ARG A 116 20.18 0.23 -4.54
N LYS A 117 20.81 1.25 -5.12
CA LYS A 117 22.14 1.19 -5.73
C LYS A 117 23.05 2.22 -5.06
N SER A 118 24.23 2.46 -5.64
CA SER A 118 25.21 3.41 -5.10
C SER A 118 24.66 4.84 -5.07
N HIS A 119 25.23 5.67 -4.19
CA HIS A 119 24.93 7.10 -4.07
C HIS A 119 23.45 7.44 -3.81
N GLY A 120 22.73 6.54 -3.14
CA GLY A 120 21.33 6.74 -2.77
C GLY A 120 20.33 6.54 -3.90
N VAL A 121 20.75 6.33 -5.15
CA VAL A 121 19.84 6.12 -6.28
C VAL A 121 19.12 4.77 -6.16
N ALA A 122 17.81 4.77 -6.38
CA ALA A 122 17.00 3.57 -6.37
C ALA A 122 16.15 3.41 -7.64
N TYR A 123 15.75 2.17 -7.92
CA TYR A 123 14.95 1.81 -9.09
C TYR A 123 13.86 0.84 -8.67
N GLY A 124 12.61 1.25 -8.81
CA GLY A 124 11.45 0.49 -8.32
C GLY A 124 10.12 0.96 -8.86
N ASN A 125 9.08 0.26 -8.43
CA ASN A 125 7.69 0.55 -8.74
C ASN A 125 6.98 1.16 -7.52
N ILE A 126 5.81 1.73 -7.78
CA ILE A 126 4.89 2.25 -6.78
C ILE A 126 3.63 1.40 -6.83
N THR A 127 3.16 0.94 -5.68
CA THR A 127 1.87 0.23 -5.58
C THR A 127 0.89 1.06 -4.78
N ILE A 128 -0.35 1.13 -5.29
CA ILE A 128 -1.49 1.78 -4.63
C ILE A 128 -2.50 0.69 -4.30
N LEU A 129 -2.85 0.56 -3.02
CA LEU A 129 -3.81 -0.42 -2.51
C LEU A 129 -5.07 0.29 -2.01
N ASP A 130 -6.21 -0.37 -2.18
CA ASP A 130 -7.46 -0.01 -1.50
C ASP A 130 -7.48 -0.48 -0.04
N ASP A 131 -8.62 -0.26 0.64
CA ASP A 131 -8.91 -0.66 2.02
C ASP A 131 -9.15 -2.18 2.20
N THR A 132 -9.08 -2.95 1.11
CA THR A 132 -9.02 -4.41 1.14
C THR A 132 -7.59 -4.95 0.97
N TYR A 133 -6.61 -4.03 0.87
CA TYR A 133 -5.22 -4.29 0.49
C TYR A 133 -5.07 -4.89 -0.91
N THR A 134 -6.09 -4.75 -1.77
CA THR A 134 -6.02 -5.17 -3.16
C THR A 134 -5.35 -4.06 -3.97
N PRO A 135 -4.38 -4.37 -4.86
CA PRO A 135 -3.79 -3.36 -5.72
C PRO A 135 -4.83 -2.74 -6.65
N ILE A 136 -5.02 -1.43 -6.52
CA ILE A 136 -5.72 -0.61 -7.52
C ILE A 136 -4.86 -0.56 -8.78
N THR A 137 -3.57 -0.25 -8.60
CA THR A 137 -2.58 -0.25 -9.68
C THR A 137 -1.16 -0.38 -9.13
N THR A 138 -0.26 -0.86 -9.99
CA THR A 138 1.18 -0.81 -9.77
C THR A 138 1.82 -0.03 -10.92
N ILE A 139 2.38 1.13 -10.60
CA ILE A 139 3.03 2.02 -11.56
C ILE A 139 4.51 1.65 -11.62
N CYS A 140 4.96 1.24 -12.80
CA CYS A 140 6.35 0.99 -13.12
C CYS A 140 6.81 2.04 -14.14
N PRO A 141 7.35 3.20 -13.71
CA PRO A 141 7.69 4.28 -14.63
C PRO A 141 8.69 3.79 -15.68
N LYS A 142 8.28 3.79 -16.96
CA LYS A 142 9.13 3.47 -18.11
C LYS A 142 9.69 4.77 -18.68
N LEU A 143 10.60 5.35 -17.91
CA LEU A 143 11.27 6.61 -18.22
C LEU A 143 12.43 6.34 -19.19
N ASN A 144 12.65 7.24 -20.15
CA ASN A 144 13.77 7.14 -21.09
C ASN A 144 15.07 7.67 -20.46
N LEU A 145 15.51 7.04 -19.36
CA LEU A 145 16.67 7.46 -18.59
C LEU A 145 17.92 6.69 -19.01
N ILE A 146 19.05 7.37 -18.96
CA ILE A 146 20.37 6.75 -19.04
C ILE A 146 20.77 6.42 -17.60
N THR A 147 21.06 5.15 -17.33
CA THR A 147 21.55 4.73 -16.02
C THR A 147 23.05 4.53 -16.02
N SER A 148 23.69 4.75 -14.87
CA SER A 148 25.10 4.42 -14.71
C SER A 148 25.35 2.93 -15.00
N PRO A 149 26.44 2.56 -15.70
CA PRO A 149 26.81 1.15 -15.87
C PRO A 149 26.96 0.39 -14.55
N SER A 150 27.33 1.09 -13.46
CA SER A 150 27.45 0.49 -12.13
C SER A 150 26.10 0.15 -11.49
N ALA A 151 24.99 0.70 -11.99
CA ALA A 151 23.64 0.34 -11.53
C ALA A 151 23.33 -1.14 -11.82
N ASN A 152 23.93 -1.71 -12.88
CA ASN A 152 23.79 -3.12 -13.28
C ASN A 152 22.32 -3.56 -13.23
N LEU A 153 21.46 -2.85 -13.97
CA LEU A 153 20.04 -3.11 -14.07
C LEU A 153 19.76 -4.10 -15.21
N THR A 154 18.73 -4.91 -15.05
CA THR A 154 18.17 -5.74 -16.12
C THR A 154 17.11 -4.93 -16.90
N ASP A 155 16.79 -5.34 -18.13
CA ASP A 155 15.84 -4.65 -19.03
C ASP A 155 14.42 -4.44 -18.46
N LEU A 156 14.07 -5.11 -17.36
CA LEU A 156 12.77 -5.02 -16.70
C LEU A 156 12.68 -3.93 -15.62
N ALA A 157 13.73 -3.14 -15.39
CA ALA A 157 13.75 -2.13 -14.33
C ALA A 157 12.59 -1.12 -14.45
N CYS A 158 12.04 -0.76 -13.29
CA CYS A 158 11.15 0.38 -13.12
C CYS A 158 12.01 1.56 -12.66
N PHE A 159 11.83 2.74 -13.24
CA PHE A 159 12.72 3.88 -13.04
C PHE A 159 12.25 4.85 -11.96
N GLY A 160 11.24 4.49 -11.18
CA GLY A 160 10.84 5.27 -10.02
C GLY A 160 11.89 5.17 -8.94
N ASP A 161 12.39 6.31 -8.48
CA ASP A 161 13.30 6.40 -7.35
C ASP A 161 12.54 6.26 -6.01
N SER A 162 13.27 5.89 -4.96
CA SER A 162 12.68 5.53 -3.65
C SER A 162 12.37 6.72 -2.75
N HIS A 163 12.80 7.94 -3.11
CA HIS A 163 12.72 9.09 -2.22
C HIS A 163 11.34 9.68 -2.15
N GLU A 164 10.64 9.81 -3.29
CA GLU A 164 9.32 10.45 -3.32
C GLU A 164 8.30 9.72 -4.19
N LEU A 165 7.12 9.53 -3.59
CA LEU A 165 5.88 9.19 -4.26
C LEU A 165 4.75 9.98 -3.59
N PHE A 166 4.07 10.84 -4.34
CA PHE A 166 3.07 11.75 -3.78
C PHE A 166 1.86 11.83 -4.72
N ILE A 167 0.68 11.46 -4.23
CA ILE A 167 -0.57 11.62 -4.97
C ILE A 167 -1.03 13.06 -4.81
N THR A 168 -1.18 13.77 -5.93
CA THR A 168 -1.61 15.17 -5.94
C THR A 168 -3.12 15.28 -5.69
N PRO A 169 -3.61 16.47 -5.29
CA PRO A 169 -5.06 16.74 -5.23
C PRO A 169 -5.79 16.53 -6.57
N SER A 170 -5.07 16.50 -7.70
CA SER A 170 -5.60 16.23 -9.03
C SER A 170 -5.66 14.73 -9.36
N ASN A 171 -5.36 13.84 -8.40
CA ASN A 171 -5.34 12.38 -8.57
C ASN A 171 -4.27 11.87 -9.55
N THR A 172 -3.15 12.57 -9.62
CA THR A 172 -1.94 12.20 -10.38
C THR A 172 -0.84 11.81 -9.40
N LEU A 173 0.22 11.15 -9.87
CA LEU A 173 1.33 10.70 -9.03
C LEU A 173 2.62 11.44 -9.39
N ILE A 174 3.22 12.11 -8.41
CA ILE A 174 4.59 12.61 -8.49
C ILE A 174 5.55 11.47 -8.12
N VAL A 175 6.58 11.25 -8.94
CA VAL A 175 7.65 10.26 -8.72
C VAL A 175 9.01 10.89 -8.99
N SER A 176 9.97 10.72 -8.07
CA SER A 176 11.37 11.11 -8.30
C SER A 176 12.08 10.12 -9.23
N ALA A 177 13.13 10.57 -9.91
CA ALA A 177 14.00 9.72 -10.72
C ALA A 177 15.41 10.33 -10.86
N GLY A 178 16.39 9.50 -11.24
CA GLY A 178 17.77 9.93 -11.48
C GLY A 178 18.22 9.58 -12.89
N ASN A 179 18.72 10.55 -13.63
CA ASN A 179 19.26 10.38 -14.98
C ASN A 179 20.77 10.63 -15.00
N LEU A 180 21.54 9.78 -15.69
CA LEU A 180 22.95 10.05 -15.94
C LEU A 180 23.07 11.09 -17.06
N THR A 181 23.82 12.17 -16.80
CA THR A 181 24.16 13.16 -17.82
C THR A 181 25.52 13.79 -17.52
N THR A 182 25.88 14.85 -18.25
CA THR A 182 27.12 15.60 -18.06
C THR A 182 26.88 17.06 -17.72
N MET A 183 27.74 17.63 -16.87
CA MET A 183 27.78 19.05 -16.51
C MET A 183 29.24 19.52 -16.37
N ASP A 184 29.49 20.83 -16.52
CA ASP A 184 30.81 21.41 -16.20
C ASP A 184 30.99 21.47 -14.67
N LEU A 185 31.91 20.66 -14.13
CA LEU A 185 32.23 20.61 -12.70
C LEU A 185 33.44 21.48 -12.33
N SER A 186 34.06 22.16 -13.30
CA SER A 186 35.23 23.01 -13.04
C SER A 186 34.99 24.12 -12.01
N PRO A 187 33.79 24.72 -11.86
CA PRO A 187 33.54 25.72 -10.81
C PRO A 187 33.71 25.20 -9.38
N ILE A 188 33.63 23.88 -9.18
CA ILE A 188 33.79 23.23 -7.87
C ILE A 188 35.03 22.31 -7.83
N GLY A 189 35.98 22.52 -8.74
CA GLY A 189 37.26 21.80 -8.78
C GLY A 189 37.24 20.44 -9.49
N GLY A 190 36.16 20.11 -10.18
CA GLY A 190 36.02 18.88 -10.98
C GLY A 190 36.42 19.05 -12.46
N PRO A 191 36.20 18.03 -13.29
CA PRO A 191 36.43 18.09 -14.74
C PRO A 191 35.45 19.03 -15.45
N SER A 192 35.88 19.64 -16.57
CA SER A 192 35.02 20.51 -17.39
C SER A 192 33.92 19.78 -18.17
N VAL A 193 34.05 18.46 -18.28
CA VAL A 193 33.00 17.54 -18.74
C VAL A 193 32.90 16.45 -17.70
N GLY A 194 32.12 16.70 -16.65
CA GLY A 194 31.90 15.75 -15.57
C GLY A 194 30.57 15.02 -15.71
N TYR A 195 30.54 13.76 -15.31
CA TYR A 195 29.32 12.95 -15.23
C TYR A 195 28.59 13.25 -13.92
N VAL A 196 27.27 13.43 -13.99
CA VAL A 196 26.42 13.74 -12.83
C VAL A 196 25.13 12.93 -12.85
N TYR A 197 24.54 12.77 -11.66
CA TYR A 197 23.13 12.43 -11.55
C TYR A 197 22.29 13.71 -11.69
N ASP A 198 21.54 13.80 -12.77
CA ASP A 198 20.45 14.77 -12.94
C ASP A 198 19.24 14.27 -12.13
N SER A 199 18.91 15.03 -11.09
CA SER A 199 17.75 14.73 -10.27
C SER A 199 16.50 15.23 -10.98
N GLN A 200 15.59 14.32 -11.25
CA GLN A 200 14.36 14.57 -11.99
C GLN A 200 13.14 14.21 -11.14
N PHE A 201 12.00 14.76 -11.51
CA PHE A 201 10.72 14.21 -11.10
C PHE A 201 9.71 14.30 -12.23
N TYR A 202 8.71 13.43 -12.15
CA TYR A 202 7.65 13.28 -13.14
C TYR A 202 6.32 13.34 -12.43
N GLU A 203 5.34 13.99 -13.04
CA GLU A 203 3.94 13.83 -12.68
C GLU A 203 3.29 12.90 -13.71
N ILE A 204 2.62 11.86 -13.21
CA ILE A 204 2.08 10.75 -14.00
C ILE A 204 0.57 10.69 -13.76
N ASP A 205 -0.22 10.63 -14.81
CA ASP A 205 -1.63 10.27 -14.70
C ASP A 205 -1.74 8.82 -14.22
N ILE A 206 -2.36 8.59 -13.07
CA ILE A 206 -2.40 7.26 -12.44
C ILE A 206 -3.21 6.26 -13.29
N ALA A 207 -4.23 6.73 -14.00
CA ALA A 207 -5.15 5.87 -14.74
C ALA A 207 -4.56 5.41 -16.09
N SER A 208 -3.94 6.33 -16.84
CA SER A 208 -3.33 6.03 -18.14
C SER A 208 -1.87 5.62 -18.05
N GLY A 209 -1.16 6.07 -17.00
CA GLY A 209 0.29 5.93 -16.88
C GLY A 209 1.07 6.96 -17.71
N ASP A 210 0.40 7.96 -18.29
CA ASP A 210 1.05 8.99 -19.10
C ASP A 210 1.80 9.99 -18.23
N ILE A 211 2.98 10.40 -18.71
CA ILE A 211 3.73 11.50 -18.12
C ILE A 211 3.08 12.81 -18.57
N ILE A 212 2.56 13.58 -17.62
CA ILE A 212 1.91 14.87 -17.89
C ILE A 212 2.81 16.07 -17.55
N PHE A 213 3.82 15.85 -16.72
CA PHE A 213 4.84 16.84 -16.40
C PHE A 213 6.18 16.17 -16.10
N SER A 214 7.28 16.86 -16.40
CA SER A 214 8.63 16.41 -16.06
C SER A 214 9.52 17.61 -15.76
N TRP A 215 10.42 17.46 -14.80
CA TRP A 215 11.41 18.48 -14.45
C TRP A 215 12.79 17.86 -14.26
N SER A 216 13.84 18.64 -14.55
CA SER A 216 15.25 18.24 -14.47
C SER A 216 16.07 19.34 -13.80
N SER A 217 16.88 18.96 -12.80
CA SER A 217 17.73 19.89 -12.06
C SER A 217 18.87 20.45 -12.92
N VAL A 218 19.32 19.70 -13.92
CA VAL A 218 20.31 20.19 -14.90
C VAL A 218 19.65 21.12 -15.92
N ALA A 219 18.50 20.74 -16.48
CA ALA A 219 17.81 21.55 -17.49
C ALA A 219 17.24 22.86 -16.92
N SER A 220 16.95 22.92 -15.62
CA SER A 220 16.49 24.14 -14.95
C SER A 220 17.57 25.23 -14.86
N GLY A 221 18.83 24.90 -15.17
CA GLY A 221 19.94 25.86 -15.16
C GLY A 221 20.45 26.21 -13.76
N ILE A 222 20.14 25.41 -12.73
CA ILE A 222 20.70 25.60 -11.39
C ILE A 222 22.22 25.37 -11.45
N PRO A 223 23.05 26.33 -11.03
CA PRO A 223 24.51 26.18 -11.09
C PRO A 223 25.02 25.06 -10.20
N ILE A 224 26.05 24.35 -10.67
CA ILE A 224 26.71 23.28 -9.91
C ILE A 224 27.28 23.76 -8.56
N THR A 225 27.56 25.06 -8.44
CA THR A 225 28.08 25.70 -7.21
C THR A 225 27.09 25.67 -6.04
N TYR A 226 25.83 25.28 -6.26
CA TYR A 226 24.88 25.00 -5.18
C TYR A 226 25.26 23.75 -4.39
N SER A 227 25.96 22.79 -5.02
CA SER A 227 26.34 21.55 -4.35
C SER A 227 27.28 21.82 -3.19
N LYS A 228 26.96 21.26 -2.02
CA LYS A 228 27.79 21.32 -0.81
C LYS A 228 28.78 20.16 -0.73
N PHE A 229 28.75 19.26 -1.71
CA PHE A 229 29.75 18.22 -1.88
C PHE A 229 30.82 18.64 -2.90
N ILE A 230 31.99 18.01 -2.77
CA ILE A 230 33.11 18.19 -3.67
C ILE A 230 33.33 16.88 -4.46
N PRO A 231 33.42 16.93 -5.80
CA PRO A 231 33.69 15.76 -6.62
C PRO A 231 34.97 15.04 -6.16
N GLY A 232 34.89 13.71 -6.02
CA GLY A 232 36.01 12.87 -5.59
C GLY A 232 36.33 12.90 -4.10
N VAL A 233 35.57 13.67 -3.29
CA VAL A 233 35.67 13.67 -1.82
C VAL A 233 34.49 12.95 -1.17
N ASN A 234 33.27 13.17 -1.67
CA ASN A 234 32.04 12.69 -1.03
C ASN A 234 31.28 11.64 -1.87
N SER A 235 30.44 12.10 -2.81
CA SER A 235 29.47 11.26 -3.53
C SER A 235 29.75 11.29 -5.03
N GLY A 236 30.60 10.37 -5.48
CA GLY A 236 31.03 10.23 -6.88
C GLY A 236 32.19 11.15 -7.28
N THR A 237 33.04 10.66 -8.18
CA THR A 237 34.16 11.43 -8.76
C THR A 237 33.72 12.34 -9.90
N GLY A 238 32.66 11.97 -10.62
CA GLY A 238 32.22 12.64 -11.84
C GLY A 238 33.21 12.50 -13.01
N LEU A 239 34.26 11.68 -12.89
CA LEU A 239 35.26 11.49 -13.94
C LEU A 239 34.80 10.51 -15.03
N ASN A 240 33.83 9.64 -14.73
CA ASN A 240 33.31 8.64 -15.66
C ASN A 240 31.85 8.29 -15.37
N SER A 241 31.16 7.71 -16.36
CA SER A 241 29.74 7.35 -16.27
C SER A 241 29.40 6.30 -15.21
N SER A 242 30.38 5.49 -14.77
CA SER A 242 30.18 4.46 -13.74
C SER A 242 30.23 5.03 -12.32
N ASP A 243 30.73 6.26 -12.15
CA ASP A 243 30.86 6.96 -10.87
C ASP A 243 30.50 8.45 -10.99
N PRO A 244 29.25 8.75 -11.40
CA PRO A 244 28.78 10.13 -11.58
C PRO A 244 28.67 10.87 -10.23
N PHE A 245 28.92 12.17 -10.27
CA PHE A 245 28.82 13.05 -9.10
C PHE A 245 27.36 13.36 -8.76
N ASP A 246 26.98 13.09 -7.52
CA ASP A 246 25.63 13.33 -7.01
C ASP A 246 25.52 14.71 -6.39
N TRP A 247 25.21 15.71 -7.21
CA TRP A 247 25.33 17.12 -6.84
C TRP A 247 24.06 17.73 -6.23
N PHE A 248 22.89 17.20 -6.60
CA PHE A 248 21.59 17.78 -6.25
C PHE A 248 20.81 16.90 -5.27
N HIS A 249 20.62 15.62 -5.57
CA HIS A 249 19.96 14.65 -4.68
C HIS A 249 18.58 15.11 -4.18
N ILE A 250 17.57 15.03 -5.06
CA ILE A 250 16.16 15.19 -4.66
C ILE A 250 15.83 14.14 -3.61
N ASN A 251 15.24 14.56 -2.49
CA ASN A 251 14.73 13.64 -1.48
C ASN A 251 13.27 13.89 -1.08
N SER A 252 12.66 14.95 -1.61
CA SER A 252 11.24 15.22 -1.47
C SER A 252 10.73 16.16 -2.56
N VAL A 253 9.52 15.87 -3.03
CA VAL A 253 8.74 16.65 -3.97
C VAL A 253 7.27 16.59 -3.56
N SER A 254 6.53 17.69 -3.67
CA SER A 254 5.08 17.71 -3.46
C SER A 254 4.42 18.78 -4.32
N SER A 255 3.19 18.57 -4.77
CA SER A 255 2.39 19.64 -5.37
C SER A 255 1.98 20.65 -4.29
N VAL A 256 2.10 21.95 -4.58
CA VAL A 256 1.71 23.03 -3.68
C VAL A 256 1.06 24.13 -4.53
N GLY A 257 -0.22 24.44 -4.27
CA GLY A 257 -0.99 25.27 -5.20
C GLY A 257 -1.02 24.63 -6.59
N ASP A 258 -0.75 25.42 -7.63
CA ASP A 258 -0.60 24.93 -9.01
C ASP A 258 0.84 24.51 -9.35
N GLY A 259 1.77 24.63 -8.39
CA GLY A 259 3.20 24.41 -8.58
C GLY A 259 3.76 23.21 -7.81
N TYR A 260 5.09 23.18 -7.68
CA TYR A 260 5.82 22.09 -7.03
C TYR A 260 6.83 22.62 -6.03
N LEU A 261 6.90 21.99 -4.86
CA LEU A 261 7.98 22.16 -3.91
C LEU A 261 9.03 21.06 -4.14
N VAL A 262 10.28 21.44 -4.36
CA VAL A 262 11.40 20.50 -4.62
C VAL A 262 12.50 20.74 -3.61
N ASN A 263 12.91 19.70 -2.89
CA ASN A 263 13.99 19.78 -1.90
C ASN A 263 15.22 18.99 -2.32
N SER A 264 16.38 19.64 -2.18
CA SER A 264 17.68 19.04 -2.41
C SER A 264 18.41 18.81 -1.09
N ARG A 265 18.82 17.56 -0.90
CA ARG A 265 19.71 17.18 0.21
C ARG A 265 21.08 17.83 0.07
N HIS A 266 21.66 17.81 -1.14
CA HIS A 266 23.07 18.16 -1.35
C HIS A 266 23.31 19.64 -1.62
N CYS A 267 22.28 20.42 -1.93
CA CYS A 267 22.36 21.88 -2.04
C CYS A 267 21.95 22.60 -0.76
N TRP A 268 21.43 21.88 0.24
CA TRP A 268 20.80 22.47 1.43
C TRP A 268 19.76 23.51 1.07
N ALA A 269 18.94 23.23 0.06
CA ALA A 269 18.02 24.21 -0.50
C ALA A 269 16.70 23.57 -0.91
N THR A 270 15.67 24.42 -0.91
CA THR A 270 14.31 24.10 -1.35
C THR A 270 13.86 25.15 -2.34
N TRP A 271 13.26 24.72 -3.45
CA TRP A 271 12.70 25.58 -4.48
C TRP A 271 11.20 25.37 -4.57
N TYR A 272 10.49 26.43 -4.88
CA TYR A 272 9.14 26.35 -5.39
C TYR A 272 9.14 26.68 -6.87
N LEU A 273 8.52 25.80 -7.64
CA LEU A 273 8.37 25.87 -9.06
C LEU A 273 6.93 26.24 -9.39
N ASN A 274 6.71 27.10 -10.38
CA ASN A 274 5.38 27.27 -10.96
C ASN A 274 4.96 26.03 -11.77
N ASN A 275 3.75 26.06 -12.32
CA ASN A 275 3.21 24.96 -13.14
C ASN A 275 4.02 24.66 -14.42
N ALA A 276 4.83 25.61 -14.89
CA ALA A 276 5.72 25.45 -16.03
C ALA A 276 7.11 24.90 -15.63
N GLY A 277 7.37 24.70 -14.34
CA GLY A 277 8.65 24.23 -13.82
C GLY A 277 9.70 25.32 -13.60
N GLU A 278 9.31 26.59 -13.70
CA GLU A 278 10.20 27.73 -13.47
C GLU A 278 10.29 28.05 -11.97
N ILE A 279 11.50 28.37 -11.49
CA ILE A 279 11.74 28.70 -10.09
C ILE A 279 11.14 30.08 -9.76
N GLU A 280 10.13 30.13 -8.89
CA GLU A 280 9.59 31.41 -8.40
C GLU A 280 10.28 31.89 -7.13
N TRP A 281 10.66 30.97 -6.25
CA TRP A 281 11.43 31.29 -5.07
C TRP A 281 12.26 30.10 -4.60
N ARG A 282 13.33 30.41 -3.87
CA ARG A 282 14.22 29.43 -3.25
C ARG A 282 14.68 29.87 -1.87
N ILE A 283 14.90 28.89 -1.00
CA ILE A 283 15.45 29.09 0.34
C ILE A 283 16.70 28.23 0.51
N GLU A 284 17.81 28.86 0.90
CA GLU A 284 19.09 28.20 1.18
C GLU A 284 19.29 28.10 2.71
N GLY A 285 19.66 26.92 3.19
CA GLY A 285 19.67 26.60 4.61
C GLY A 285 20.87 27.10 5.41
N ASN A 286 22.00 27.45 4.78
CA ASN A 286 23.16 28.05 5.49
C ASN A 286 23.26 29.57 5.30
N ASN A 287 22.49 30.16 4.38
CA ASN A 287 22.41 31.59 4.06
C ASN A 287 23.77 32.29 3.86
N THR A 288 24.76 31.55 3.37
CA THR A 288 26.14 32.06 3.27
C THR A 288 26.57 32.39 1.84
N GLU A 289 25.80 31.98 0.84
CA GLU A 289 26.22 32.08 -0.56
C GLU A 289 25.37 33.06 -1.36
N GLY A 290 24.44 33.76 -0.71
CA GLY A 290 23.52 34.70 -1.38
C GLY A 290 22.55 34.00 -2.32
N GLN A 291 22.29 32.71 -2.10
CA GLN A 291 21.48 31.87 -2.96
C GLN A 291 20.02 31.76 -2.49
N SER A 292 19.68 32.32 -1.33
CA SER A 292 18.30 32.40 -0.81
C SER A 292 17.60 33.68 -1.25
N ASP A 293 16.32 33.59 -1.62
CA ASP A 293 15.46 34.77 -1.77
C ASP A 293 14.96 35.28 -0.40
N PHE A 294 15.04 34.44 0.64
CA PHE A 294 14.59 34.75 1.99
C PHE A 294 15.73 35.16 2.92
N VAL A 295 15.43 36.05 3.86
CA VAL A 295 16.33 36.34 4.99
C VAL A 295 16.21 35.21 6.03
N VAL A 296 17.17 34.27 5.99
CA VAL A 296 17.21 33.12 6.91
C VAL A 296 18.07 33.45 8.14
N PRO A 297 17.49 33.57 9.35
CA PRO A 297 18.26 33.79 10.57
C PRO A 297 18.97 32.50 11.01
N LYS A 298 20.02 32.62 11.83
CA LYS A 298 20.92 31.51 12.20
C LYS A 298 20.20 30.32 12.83
N GLU A 299 19.16 30.58 13.61
CA GLU A 299 18.30 29.59 14.27
C GLU A 299 17.44 28.80 13.28
N ALA A 300 17.15 29.35 12.10
CA ALA A 300 16.43 28.70 11.02
C ALA A 300 17.36 27.91 10.08
N ASN A 301 18.67 27.87 10.37
CA ASN A 301 19.60 27.17 9.49
C ASN A 301 19.29 25.67 9.41
N PHE A 302 19.27 25.16 8.20
CA PHE A 302 19.09 23.75 7.90
C PHE A 302 20.16 23.25 6.93
N LYS A 303 20.44 21.95 7.01
CA LYS A 303 21.39 21.28 6.12
C LYS A 303 21.11 19.79 6.07
N TRP A 304 21.33 19.19 4.90
CA TRP A 304 21.05 17.78 4.62
C TRP A 304 19.60 17.36 4.90
N GLN A 305 18.69 18.33 4.89
CA GLN A 305 17.29 18.21 5.31
C GLN A 305 16.47 17.29 4.40
N HIS A 306 15.47 16.64 4.98
CA HIS A 306 14.55 15.71 4.32
C HIS A 306 13.09 16.11 4.54
N HIS A 307 12.23 15.55 3.70
CA HIS A 307 10.77 15.65 3.81
C HIS A 307 10.30 17.10 3.91
N ALA A 308 10.75 17.93 2.98
CA ALA A 308 10.23 19.28 2.83
C ALA A 308 8.76 19.21 2.41
N ARG A 309 7.92 19.88 3.17
CA ARG A 309 6.48 19.96 2.95
C ARG A 309 5.97 21.34 3.31
N VAL A 310 4.93 21.77 2.61
CA VAL A 310 4.23 23.01 2.90
C VAL A 310 2.83 22.70 3.41
N SER A 311 2.41 23.42 4.44
CA SER A 311 1.02 23.53 4.88
C SER A 311 0.57 24.98 4.83
N ASN A 312 -0.75 25.21 4.88
CA ASN A 312 -1.36 26.54 4.92
C ASN A 312 -0.85 27.48 3.81
N TYR A 313 -0.67 26.93 2.60
CA TYR A 313 -0.21 27.70 1.45
C TYR A 313 -1.27 28.69 0.97
N THR A 314 -0.83 29.91 0.69
CA THR A 314 -1.54 30.94 -0.07
C THR A 314 -0.53 31.64 -0.98
N GLU A 315 -1.00 32.48 -1.91
CA GLU A 315 -0.11 33.32 -2.73
C GLU A 315 0.80 34.26 -1.90
N LYS A 316 0.49 34.48 -0.61
CA LYS A 316 1.20 35.44 0.26
C LYS A 316 1.99 34.77 1.39
N SER A 317 1.64 33.55 1.78
CA SER A 317 2.21 32.88 2.94
C SER A 317 2.23 31.37 2.80
N ALA A 318 3.17 30.73 3.48
CA ALA A 318 3.26 29.27 3.54
C ALA A 318 3.90 28.84 4.87
N VAL A 319 3.57 27.66 5.37
CA VAL A 319 4.28 27.04 6.50
C VAL A 319 5.12 25.89 5.98
N LEU A 320 6.43 26.10 5.94
CA LEU A 320 7.40 25.14 5.44
C LEU A 320 7.99 24.35 6.60
N HIS A 321 8.03 23.02 6.49
CA HIS A 321 8.60 22.17 7.52
C HIS A 321 9.51 21.08 6.96
N TYR A 322 10.44 20.65 7.80
CA TYR A 322 11.51 19.71 7.48
C TYR A 322 11.75 18.74 8.64
N PHE A 323 12.24 17.56 8.27
CA PHE A 323 13.21 16.88 9.11
C PHE A 323 14.60 17.43 8.79
N ASN A 324 15.20 18.19 9.72
CA ASN A 324 16.48 18.85 9.52
C ASN A 324 17.60 17.98 10.11
N ASN A 325 18.25 17.20 9.26
CA ASN A 325 19.28 16.24 9.67
C ASN A 325 20.47 16.91 10.35
N ARG A 326 20.89 18.09 9.86
CA ARG A 326 22.03 18.88 10.40
C ARG A 326 23.36 18.11 10.45
N PHE A 327 23.43 16.99 9.74
CA PHE A 327 24.54 16.05 9.73
C PHE A 327 24.50 15.22 8.43
N ASN A 328 25.65 14.67 8.05
CA ASN A 328 25.79 13.71 6.96
C ASN A 328 26.82 12.65 7.35
N GLU A 329 26.87 11.56 6.60
CA GLU A 329 27.68 10.37 6.81
C GLU A 329 29.21 10.61 6.77
N PHE A 330 29.67 11.73 6.20
CA PHE A 330 31.07 12.11 6.07
C PHE A 330 31.54 13.11 7.15
N ALA A 331 30.63 13.63 7.98
CA ALA A 331 30.96 14.64 8.98
C ALA A 331 31.42 14.01 10.31
N ASP A 332 32.32 14.70 11.01
CA ASP A 332 32.72 14.30 12.37
C ASP A 332 31.59 14.59 13.37
N LYS A 333 31.06 13.52 14.00
CA LYS A 333 29.99 13.60 15.01
C LYS A 333 30.37 14.49 16.21
N ASN A 334 31.66 14.66 16.51
CA ASN A 334 32.13 15.49 17.64
C ASN A 334 31.94 16.99 17.43
N VAL A 335 31.77 17.43 16.18
CA VAL A 335 31.53 18.84 15.81
C VAL A 335 30.20 19.03 15.08
N ALA A 336 29.43 17.94 14.91
CA ALA A 336 28.13 17.95 14.26
C ALA A 336 27.06 18.60 15.13
N SER A 337 25.99 19.06 14.48
CA SER A 337 24.77 19.49 15.17
C SER A 337 23.75 18.37 15.13
N GLN A 338 23.03 18.17 16.22
CA GLN A 338 21.99 17.15 16.32
C GLN A 338 20.84 17.44 15.34
N SER A 339 20.22 16.39 14.84
CA SER A 339 19.05 16.47 13.97
C SER A 339 17.85 17.03 14.74
N ASN A 340 16.97 17.75 14.05
CA ASN A 340 15.77 18.32 14.66
C ASN A 340 14.61 18.45 13.67
N GLY A 341 13.41 18.66 14.20
CA GLY A 341 12.28 19.12 13.40
C GLY A 341 12.35 20.64 13.26
N LEU A 342 12.11 21.16 12.07
CA LEU A 342 12.11 22.60 11.80
C LEU A 342 10.83 23.00 11.09
N GLN A 343 10.12 23.98 11.63
CA GLN A 343 8.91 24.56 11.01
C GLN A 343 9.07 26.08 10.93
N LEU A 344 8.82 26.62 9.73
CA LEU A 344 9.04 28.00 9.36
C LEU A 344 7.77 28.58 8.75
N SER A 345 7.31 29.71 9.28
CA SER A 345 6.29 30.54 8.63
C SER A 345 6.98 31.45 7.62
N LEU A 346 6.54 31.40 6.36
CA LEU A 346 7.08 32.19 5.26
C LEU A 346 6.11 33.30 4.88
N ASN A 347 6.64 34.51 4.70
CA ASN A 347 5.98 35.59 3.98
C ASN A 347 6.55 35.63 2.55
N LEU A 348 5.72 35.25 1.58
CA LEU A 348 6.14 35.10 0.18
C LEU A 348 6.21 36.43 -0.57
N VAL A 349 5.61 37.50 -0.02
CA VAL A 349 5.64 38.85 -0.58
C VAL A 349 6.93 39.57 -0.19
N ASP A 350 7.20 39.63 1.12
CA ASP A 350 8.36 40.33 1.67
C ASP A 350 9.63 39.46 1.67
N LYS A 351 9.49 38.17 1.32
CA LYS A 351 10.55 37.15 1.38
C LYS A 351 11.23 37.11 2.75
N THR A 352 10.43 37.06 3.80
CA THR A 352 10.89 36.90 5.18
C THR A 352 10.35 35.60 5.76
N LEU A 353 10.96 35.14 6.85
CA LEU A 353 10.50 33.95 7.56
C LEU A 353 10.59 34.12 9.07
N VAL A 354 9.81 33.31 9.77
CA VAL A 354 9.79 33.20 11.24
C VAL A 354 9.91 31.72 11.62
N VAL A 355 10.76 31.40 12.59
CA VAL A 355 10.83 30.05 13.14
C VAL A 355 9.64 29.82 14.07
N GLU A 356 8.81 28.84 13.74
CA GLU A 356 7.65 28.46 14.57
C GLU A 356 8.01 27.34 15.55
N LYS A 357 8.73 26.32 15.08
CA LYS A 357 9.12 25.17 15.90
C LYS A 357 10.54 24.73 15.58
N ILE A 358 11.29 24.41 16.63
CA ILE A 358 12.50 23.61 16.58
C ILE A 358 12.32 22.44 17.55
N LEU A 359 12.07 21.25 17.00
CA LEU A 359 11.74 20.06 17.77
C LEU A 359 12.98 19.19 17.99
N ASN A 360 13.39 19.04 19.25
CA ASN A 360 14.46 18.16 19.69
C ASN A 360 13.94 17.32 20.85
N ASP A 361 14.23 16.02 20.84
CA ASP A 361 13.97 15.17 21.97
C ASP A 361 15.23 15.07 22.83
N SER A 362 15.22 15.63 24.05
CA SER A 362 16.38 15.62 24.95
C SER A 362 16.79 14.22 25.40
N ALA A 363 15.90 13.22 25.30
CA ALA A 363 16.25 11.82 25.53
C ALA A 363 17.13 11.25 24.40
N TYR A 364 17.16 11.91 23.24
CA TYR A 364 17.90 11.48 22.07
C TYR A 364 19.01 12.48 21.75
N HIS A 365 20.25 12.07 22.00
CA HIS A 365 21.40 12.78 21.47
C HIS A 365 21.72 12.31 20.03
N GLY A 366 20.67 12.15 19.22
CA GLY A 366 20.72 11.47 17.93
C GLY A 366 21.30 12.33 16.80
N PHE A 367 22.06 11.69 15.93
CA PHE A 367 22.52 12.22 14.66
C PHE A 367 21.97 11.32 13.57
N SER A 368 20.90 11.77 12.92
CA SER A 368 20.37 11.10 11.75
C SER A 368 21.02 11.72 10.51
N ASP A 369 21.94 10.98 9.89
CA ASP A 369 22.73 11.48 8.74
C ASP A 369 21.90 11.65 7.45
N SER A 370 20.74 11.01 7.40
CA SER A 370 19.90 10.95 6.22
C SER A 370 18.46 10.58 6.60
N GLN A 371 17.55 10.74 5.64
CA GLN A 371 16.15 10.32 5.78
C GLN A 371 15.41 11.11 6.88
N GLY A 372 14.21 10.66 7.24
CA GLY A 372 13.40 11.23 8.31
C GLY A 372 12.20 12.03 7.81
N SER A 373 11.23 12.22 8.69
CA SER A 373 9.96 12.89 8.41
C SER A 373 9.53 13.79 9.58
N PHE A 374 8.86 14.87 9.23
CA PHE A 374 8.14 15.76 10.12
C PHE A 374 6.69 15.82 9.65
N SER A 375 5.74 15.53 10.54
CA SER A 375 4.31 15.52 10.23
C SER A 375 3.52 16.29 11.31
N PRO A 376 3.01 17.49 11.03
CA PRO A 376 1.99 18.12 11.87
C PRO A 376 0.76 17.21 11.97
N LEU A 377 0.13 17.16 13.14
CA LEU A 377 -1.07 16.36 13.40
C LEU A 377 -2.27 17.26 13.73
N GLU A 378 -3.48 16.74 13.52
CA GLU A 378 -4.74 17.50 13.65
C GLU A 378 -4.98 18.07 15.05
N ASN A 379 -4.59 17.35 16.10
CA ASN A 379 -4.70 17.81 17.49
C ASN A 379 -3.63 18.85 17.89
N GLY A 380 -2.82 19.34 16.95
CA GLY A 380 -1.74 20.30 17.19
C GLY A 380 -0.40 19.65 17.59
N ASN A 381 -0.37 18.32 17.77
CA ASN A 381 0.85 17.56 17.98
C ASN A 381 1.72 17.56 16.72
N THR A 382 2.91 17.00 16.82
CA THR A 382 3.82 16.78 15.70
C THR A 382 4.48 15.43 15.85
N PHE A 383 4.33 14.58 14.83
CA PHE A 383 4.97 13.28 14.77
C PHE A 383 6.25 13.35 13.94
N MET A 384 7.33 12.81 14.49
CA MET A 384 8.65 12.77 13.87
C MET A 384 9.12 11.33 13.71
N GLY A 385 9.46 10.98 12.47
CA GLY A 385 10.25 9.79 12.16
C GLY A 385 11.71 10.18 12.03
N TRP A 386 12.61 9.58 12.81
CA TRP A 386 14.01 10.00 12.85
C TRP A 386 14.90 9.39 11.76
N GLY A 387 14.31 8.71 10.76
CA GLY A 387 14.99 8.33 9.53
C GLY A 387 16.01 7.21 9.71
N ALA A 388 17.28 7.54 9.47
CA ALA A 388 18.41 6.61 9.56
C ALA A 388 18.64 6.03 10.98
N ILE A 389 17.97 6.57 12.00
CA ILE A 389 17.93 5.99 13.35
C ILE A 389 16.54 5.45 13.68
N THR A 390 16.48 4.47 14.56
CA THR A 390 15.28 3.63 14.79
C THR A 390 14.36 4.22 15.86
N ARG A 391 14.14 5.54 15.80
CA ARG A 391 13.37 6.32 16.77
C ARG A 391 12.18 6.98 16.12
N LEU A 392 11.08 7.11 16.86
CA LEU A 392 9.91 7.91 16.54
C LEU A 392 9.53 8.75 17.77
N THR A 393 9.08 9.99 17.56
CA THR A 393 8.61 10.87 18.65
C THR A 393 7.32 11.55 18.27
N GLU A 394 6.37 11.63 19.21
CA GLU A 394 5.25 12.55 19.13
C GLU A 394 5.42 13.67 20.15
N PHE A 395 5.55 14.90 19.66
CA PHE A 395 5.57 16.11 20.46
C PHE A 395 4.15 16.67 20.57
N GLY A 396 3.75 17.07 21.77
CA GLY A 396 2.55 17.85 21.99
C GLY A 396 2.73 19.30 21.54
N PRO A 397 1.69 20.15 21.68
CA PRO A 397 1.74 21.54 21.24
C PRO A 397 2.80 22.38 21.98
N GLY A 398 3.23 21.95 23.18
CA GLY A 398 4.30 22.58 23.93
C GLY A 398 5.72 22.36 23.38
N GLY A 399 5.90 21.51 22.36
CA GLY A 399 7.20 21.26 21.73
C GLY A 399 8.13 20.42 22.61
N ASN A 400 9.39 20.84 22.76
CA ASN A 400 10.48 20.02 23.34
C ASN A 400 10.23 19.57 24.78
N ASP A 401 9.54 20.39 25.56
CA ASP A 401 9.20 20.09 26.96
C ASP A 401 7.91 19.29 27.08
N ASP A 402 7.28 18.94 25.96
CA ASP A 402 5.97 18.30 25.87
C ASP A 402 6.01 17.04 24.99
N VAL A 403 6.94 16.13 25.26
CA VAL A 403 6.99 14.84 24.56
C VAL A 403 5.84 13.95 25.06
N ARG A 404 5.05 13.39 24.13
CA ARG A 404 3.86 12.55 24.41
C ARG A 404 4.11 11.07 24.19
N LEU A 405 4.91 10.75 23.17
CA LEU A 405 5.23 9.39 22.77
C LEU A 405 6.68 9.29 22.30
N ARG A 406 7.33 8.20 22.69
CA ARG A 406 8.64 7.76 22.20
C ARG A 406 8.53 6.30 21.82
N ILE A 407 9.02 5.96 20.63
CA ILE A 407 9.11 4.59 20.15
C ILE A 407 10.54 4.33 19.69
N GLN A 408 11.12 3.23 20.13
CA GLN A 408 12.32 2.65 19.55
C GLN A 408 12.00 1.27 18.97
N PHE A 409 12.46 0.99 17.74
CA PHE A 409 12.15 -0.26 17.02
C PHE A 409 13.40 -0.98 16.48
N GLY A 410 14.57 -0.61 16.98
CA GLY A 410 15.86 -1.13 16.57
C GLY A 410 16.97 -0.57 17.45
N TYR A 411 18.18 -1.12 17.34
CA TYR A 411 19.35 -0.39 17.83
C TYR A 411 19.75 0.66 16.79
N ASP A 412 20.23 1.82 17.23
CA ASP A 412 20.76 2.84 16.33
C ASP A 412 21.90 2.24 15.49
N ASP A 413 22.05 2.68 14.23
CA ASP A 413 23.01 2.16 13.25
C ASP A 413 22.83 0.67 12.83
N THR A 414 21.79 -0.04 13.32
CA THR A 414 21.51 -1.44 12.92
C THR A 414 20.32 -1.60 11.97
N ALA A 415 19.39 -0.67 12.00
CA ALA A 415 18.22 -0.63 11.15
C ALA A 415 17.80 0.83 10.92
N ASN A 416 16.83 1.06 10.04
CA ASN A 416 16.26 2.38 9.79
C ASN A 416 14.81 2.24 9.30
N SER A 417 14.11 3.38 9.22
CA SER A 417 12.89 3.52 8.41
C SER A 417 12.97 4.86 7.68
N TYR A 418 12.91 4.82 6.35
CA TYR A 418 13.13 6.01 5.51
C TYR A 418 12.29 7.22 5.95
N ARG A 419 11.01 6.98 6.18
CA ARG A 419 10.10 7.92 6.84
C ARG A 419 9.22 7.12 7.81
N ALA A 420 8.48 7.84 8.63
CA ALA A 420 7.43 7.27 9.47
C ALA A 420 6.24 8.22 9.53
N TYR A 421 5.05 7.66 9.66
CA TYR A 421 3.80 8.41 9.72
C TYR A 421 2.91 7.89 10.84
N LYS A 422 2.10 8.79 11.39
CA LYS A 422 0.99 8.46 12.26
C LYS A 422 -0.31 8.89 11.58
N GLN A 423 -1.08 7.92 11.09
CA GLN A 423 -2.24 8.17 10.23
C GLN A 423 -3.40 7.24 10.58
N SER A 424 -4.62 7.73 10.35
CA SER A 424 -5.82 6.88 10.38
C SER A 424 -5.82 5.96 9.16
N TRP A 425 -6.07 4.69 9.40
CA TRP A 425 -6.26 3.70 8.34
C TRP A 425 -7.31 2.70 8.82
N ASN A 426 -8.26 2.41 7.94
CA ASN A 426 -9.31 1.44 8.20
C ASN A 426 -9.39 0.49 7.02
N ALA A 427 -9.41 -0.82 7.29
CA ALA A 427 -9.33 -1.84 6.28
C ALA A 427 -9.98 -3.15 6.70
N THR A 428 -10.62 -3.78 5.71
CA THR A 428 -11.11 -5.16 5.78
C THR A 428 -10.44 -5.95 4.67
N PRO A 429 -9.41 -6.76 4.97
CA PRO A 429 -8.63 -7.46 3.96
C PRO A 429 -9.51 -8.34 3.06
N ALA A 430 -9.18 -8.40 1.76
CA ALA A 430 -9.85 -9.27 0.80
C ALA A 430 -9.62 -10.78 1.07
N TRP A 431 -8.63 -11.11 1.90
CA TRP A 431 -8.35 -12.49 2.31
C TRP A 431 -9.00 -12.83 3.65
N ASN A 432 -9.24 -14.12 3.82
CA ASN A 432 -9.76 -14.69 5.06
C ASN A 432 -8.73 -14.62 6.19
N PRO A 433 -9.17 -14.62 7.47
CA PRO A 433 -8.27 -14.75 8.61
C PRO A 433 -7.52 -16.09 8.62
N ASP A 434 -6.37 -16.10 9.29
CA ASP A 434 -5.54 -17.29 9.48
C ASP A 434 -5.84 -17.92 10.85
N VAL A 435 -6.03 -19.25 10.87
CA VAL A 435 -6.19 -20.03 12.11
C VAL A 435 -5.29 -21.26 12.09
N VAL A 436 -4.50 -21.45 13.13
CA VAL A 436 -3.57 -22.58 13.28
C VAL A 436 -3.75 -23.25 14.64
N GLY A 437 -3.95 -24.57 14.66
CA GLY A 437 -4.02 -25.37 15.89
C GLY A 437 -2.66 -25.97 16.26
N VAL A 438 -2.13 -25.65 17.44
CA VAL A 438 -0.89 -26.22 17.99
C VAL A 438 -1.10 -26.59 19.45
N ASN A 439 -0.75 -27.82 19.85
CA ASN A 439 -0.79 -28.28 21.24
C ASN A 439 -2.11 -27.93 21.97
N ASN A 440 -3.25 -28.33 21.42
CA ASN A 440 -4.58 -28.05 21.99
C ASN A 440 -4.85 -26.54 22.18
N THR A 441 -4.27 -25.69 21.34
CA THR A 441 -4.53 -24.25 21.31
C THR A 441 -4.74 -23.81 19.87
N ALA A 442 -5.84 -23.11 19.60
CA ALA A 442 -6.07 -22.41 18.34
C ALA A 442 -5.44 -21.02 18.44
N TYR A 443 -4.68 -20.63 17.44
CA TYR A 443 -4.13 -19.29 17.25
C TYR A 443 -4.85 -18.64 16.06
N MET A 444 -5.22 -17.37 16.18
CA MET A 444 -6.06 -16.67 15.21
C MET A 444 -5.51 -15.26 14.98
N SER A 445 -5.32 -14.88 13.71
CA SER A 445 -4.94 -13.53 13.30
C SER A 445 -5.62 -13.15 11.98
N TRP A 446 -5.70 -11.85 11.70
CA TRP A 446 -6.22 -11.35 10.43
C TRP A 446 -5.38 -10.18 9.95
N ASN A 447 -4.37 -10.48 9.12
CA ASN A 447 -3.41 -9.48 8.67
C ASN A 447 -4.09 -8.31 7.96
N GLY A 448 -4.08 -7.13 8.58
CA GLY A 448 -4.65 -5.89 8.05
C GLY A 448 -6.06 -5.54 8.52
N ALA A 449 -6.78 -6.44 9.18
CA ALA A 449 -8.13 -6.11 9.62
C ALA A 449 -8.11 -5.15 10.82
N THR A 450 -8.79 -4.02 10.69
CA THR A 450 -8.82 -2.95 11.71
C THR A 450 -10.14 -2.93 12.50
N ASP A 451 -11.25 -3.36 11.91
CA ASP A 451 -12.60 -3.17 12.48
C ASP A 451 -13.16 -4.34 13.32
N TYR A 452 -12.46 -5.47 13.42
CA TYR A 452 -12.92 -6.59 14.22
C TYR A 452 -12.43 -6.51 15.68
N THR A 453 -13.28 -6.90 16.61
CA THR A 453 -13.01 -6.79 18.06
C THR A 453 -12.92 -8.12 18.78
N ALA A 454 -13.46 -9.18 18.18
CA ALA A 454 -13.55 -10.48 18.80
C ALA A 454 -13.69 -11.61 17.77
N TRP A 455 -13.23 -12.78 18.18
CA TRP A 455 -13.43 -14.05 17.52
C TRP A 455 -14.56 -14.81 18.21
N VAL A 456 -15.37 -15.53 17.46
CA VAL A 456 -16.30 -16.55 17.96
C VAL A 456 -15.76 -17.90 17.56
N VAL A 457 -15.44 -18.72 18.55
CA VAL A 457 -14.84 -20.02 18.33
C VAL A 457 -15.93 -21.07 18.43
N TYR A 458 -16.08 -21.85 17.37
CA TYR A 458 -16.90 -23.04 17.31
C TYR A 458 -16.02 -24.28 17.27
N THR A 459 -16.41 -25.34 17.98
CA THR A 459 -15.72 -26.62 17.90
C THR A 459 -16.71 -27.78 17.80
N GLY A 460 -16.26 -28.87 17.19
CA GLY A 460 -17.06 -30.09 16.98
C GLY A 460 -16.15 -31.24 16.58
N THR A 461 -16.65 -32.47 16.52
CA THR A 461 -15.87 -33.61 16.03
C THR A 461 -15.86 -33.69 14.50
N ASN A 462 -16.81 -33.01 13.85
CA ASN A 462 -16.99 -32.92 12.40
C ASN A 462 -17.53 -31.52 12.01
N GLY A 463 -17.80 -31.29 10.73
CA GLY A 463 -18.28 -29.97 10.26
C GLY A 463 -19.76 -29.69 10.57
N SER A 464 -20.53 -30.72 10.92
CA SER A 464 -21.98 -30.61 11.14
C SER A 464 -22.40 -30.55 12.61
N ASP A 465 -21.46 -30.73 13.54
CA ASP A 465 -21.68 -30.71 14.99
C ASP A 465 -20.93 -29.56 15.69
N LEU A 466 -20.58 -28.52 14.93
CA LEU A 466 -19.91 -27.33 15.45
C LEU A 466 -20.83 -26.60 16.45
N VAL A 467 -20.35 -26.42 17.68
CA VAL A 467 -21.00 -25.62 18.72
C VAL A 467 -20.10 -24.48 19.15
N GLN A 468 -20.69 -23.32 19.42
CA GLN A 468 -19.93 -22.18 19.94
C GLN A 468 -19.38 -22.54 21.33
N VAL A 469 -18.08 -22.41 21.51
CA VAL A 469 -17.40 -22.66 22.79
C VAL A 469 -16.84 -21.40 23.43
N ALA A 470 -16.59 -20.34 22.65
CA ALA A 470 -16.09 -19.09 23.18
C ALA A 470 -16.35 -17.88 22.30
N THR A 471 -16.25 -16.72 22.95
CA THR A 471 -15.98 -15.43 22.31
C THR A 471 -14.68 -14.89 22.89
N VAL A 472 -13.68 -14.65 22.04
CA VAL A 472 -12.33 -14.25 22.40
C VAL A 472 -12.11 -12.83 21.92
N HIS A 473 -12.03 -11.88 22.84
CA HIS A 473 -11.76 -10.49 22.49
C HIS A 473 -10.31 -10.32 22.00
N ARG A 474 -10.15 -9.63 20.87
CA ARG A 474 -8.85 -9.29 20.27
C ARG A 474 -8.06 -8.34 21.16
N GLY A 475 -8.73 -7.38 21.77
CA GLY A 475 -8.07 -6.22 22.38
C GLY A 475 -7.25 -5.48 21.32
N ASN A 476 -5.99 -5.20 21.64
CA ASN A 476 -4.99 -4.59 20.76
C ASN A 476 -4.10 -5.61 20.03
N LEU A 477 -4.26 -6.91 20.25
CA LEU A 477 -3.32 -7.92 19.77
C LEU A 477 -3.47 -8.21 18.27
N PHE A 478 -2.35 -8.53 17.62
CA PHE A 478 -2.35 -9.08 16.26
C PHE A 478 -2.87 -10.53 16.23
N GLU A 479 -2.28 -11.38 17.07
CA GLU A 479 -2.61 -12.79 17.21
C GLU A 479 -3.22 -13.05 18.58
N THR A 480 -4.33 -13.76 18.60
CA THR A 480 -4.97 -14.24 19.82
C THR A 480 -5.00 -15.75 19.84
N SER A 481 -5.26 -16.33 21.00
CA SER A 481 -5.36 -17.77 21.13
C SER A 481 -6.49 -18.23 22.04
N TYR A 482 -6.91 -19.47 21.84
CA TYR A 482 -7.94 -20.13 22.63
C TYR A 482 -7.64 -21.62 22.82
N PRO A 483 -7.69 -22.15 24.05
CA PRO A 483 -7.54 -23.58 24.30
C PRO A 483 -8.69 -24.41 23.68
N ILE A 484 -8.37 -25.51 23.02
CA ILE A 484 -9.29 -26.40 22.29
C ILE A 484 -9.10 -27.86 22.75
N SER A 485 -10.09 -28.72 22.58
CA SER A 485 -9.91 -30.16 22.88
C SER A 485 -9.07 -30.86 21.80
N SER A 486 -8.35 -31.92 22.16
CA SER A 486 -7.40 -32.62 21.28
C SER A 486 -8.01 -33.32 20.07
N GLU A 487 -9.34 -33.42 20.02
CA GLU A 487 -10.10 -34.10 18.97
C GLU A 487 -11.07 -33.16 18.23
N ALA A 488 -10.96 -31.84 18.46
CA ALA A 488 -11.87 -30.86 17.87
C ALA A 488 -11.45 -30.46 16.45
N ARG A 489 -12.43 -30.44 15.53
CA ARG A 489 -12.48 -29.48 14.43
C ARG A 489 -12.86 -28.11 14.98
N ILE A 490 -12.33 -27.06 14.36
CA ILE A 490 -12.49 -25.69 14.82
C ILE A 490 -12.96 -24.84 13.65
N ASP A 491 -14.04 -24.13 13.86
CA ASP A 491 -14.53 -23.09 12.97
C ASP A 491 -14.47 -21.77 13.73
N VAL A 492 -13.98 -20.71 13.09
CA VAL A 492 -13.79 -19.41 13.72
C VAL A 492 -14.51 -18.36 12.91
N HIS A 493 -15.48 -17.71 13.54
CA HIS A 493 -16.17 -16.54 13.00
C HIS A 493 -15.64 -15.30 13.72
N PHE A 494 -15.92 -14.10 13.21
CA PHE A 494 -15.49 -12.86 13.86
C PHE A 494 -16.61 -11.83 13.86
N TYR A 495 -16.54 -10.89 14.81
CA TYR A 495 -17.46 -9.76 14.88
C TYR A 495 -16.73 -8.44 14.64
N VAL A 496 -17.30 -7.69 13.70
CA VAL A 496 -17.08 -6.27 13.52
C VAL A 496 -18.17 -5.57 14.34
N TYR A 497 -17.81 -4.82 15.38
CA TYR A 497 -18.79 -3.92 15.99
C TYR A 497 -18.80 -2.63 15.15
N PRO A 498 -19.90 -2.28 14.47
CA PRO A 498 -20.14 -0.87 14.23
C PRO A 498 -20.31 -0.23 15.61
N SER A 499 -19.57 0.83 15.87
CA SER A 499 -19.84 1.66 17.04
C SER A 499 -21.29 2.12 16.95
N ILE A 500 -22.10 1.63 17.90
CA ILE A 500 -23.52 1.98 18.14
C ILE A 500 -24.49 1.30 17.15
N VAL A 501 -25.02 0.13 17.54
CA VAL A 501 -26.46 -0.22 17.71
C VAL A 501 -26.50 -1.70 18.12
N GLU A 502 -27.12 -1.99 19.27
CA GLU A 502 -27.48 -3.35 19.66
C GLU A 502 -28.48 -3.92 18.62
N ASP A 503 -28.22 -5.14 18.13
CA ASP A 503 -29.16 -6.12 17.56
C ASP A 503 -29.16 -6.48 16.05
N ASP A 504 -28.26 -5.99 15.18
CA ASP A 504 -28.20 -6.50 13.78
C ASP A 504 -26.80 -7.05 13.38
N TRP A 505 -26.78 -8.36 13.07
CA TRP A 505 -25.58 -9.19 12.94
C TRP A 505 -25.17 -9.43 11.48
N ASN A 506 -24.02 -8.90 11.07
CA ASN A 506 -23.30 -9.34 9.86
C ASN A 506 -22.00 -10.03 10.29
N ALA A 507 -21.95 -11.37 10.21
CA ALA A 507 -20.75 -12.17 10.49
C ALA A 507 -20.22 -12.79 9.19
N LEU A 508 -18.91 -12.70 8.95
CA LEU A 508 -18.24 -13.51 7.94
C LEU A 508 -17.90 -14.88 8.57
N THR A 509 -18.22 -15.97 7.89
CA THR A 509 -17.99 -17.35 8.37
C THR A 509 -16.81 -17.99 7.63
N LEU A 510 -15.79 -18.47 8.35
CA LEU A 510 -14.67 -19.22 7.77
C LEU A 510 -14.50 -20.61 8.41
N VAL A 511 -15.01 -21.65 7.73
CA VAL A 511 -14.88 -23.04 8.18
C VAL A 511 -13.49 -23.60 7.85
N LEU A 512 -12.63 -23.76 8.85
CA LEU A 512 -11.33 -24.44 8.71
C LEU A 512 -11.38 -25.88 9.22
N ASN A 513 -11.21 -26.85 8.31
CA ASN A 513 -11.09 -28.26 8.70
C ASN A 513 -9.68 -28.54 9.26
N VAL A 514 -9.44 -28.23 10.54
CA VAL A 514 -8.29 -28.79 11.26
C VAL A 514 -8.70 -30.17 11.78
N VAL A 515 -8.14 -31.23 11.19
CA VAL A 515 -8.23 -32.59 11.71
C VAL A 515 -6.81 -33.06 11.97
N ASN A 516 -6.56 -33.50 13.21
CA ASN A 516 -5.30 -33.98 13.79
C ASN A 516 -4.32 -32.90 14.30
N CYS A 517 -4.49 -32.48 15.56
CA CYS A 517 -3.35 -32.08 16.39
C CYS A 517 -2.64 -33.36 16.87
N GLN A 518 -1.73 -33.92 16.08
CA GLN A 518 -0.83 -34.96 16.59
C GLN A 518 0.30 -34.33 17.41
N VAL A 519 0.30 -34.62 18.70
CA VAL A 519 1.41 -34.33 19.62
C VAL A 519 2.59 -35.22 19.24
N PHE A 520 3.66 -34.64 18.69
CA PHE A 520 4.96 -35.31 18.68
C PHE A 520 5.72 -34.91 19.94
N ALA A 521 5.70 -35.80 20.94
CA ALA A 521 6.67 -35.78 22.02
C ALA A 521 7.89 -36.60 21.55
N GLY A 522 8.99 -35.93 21.17
CA GLY A 522 10.24 -36.58 20.77
C GLY A 522 11.36 -35.54 20.57
N GLU A 523 12.56 -35.88 21.03
CA GLU A 523 13.75 -35.01 21.06
C GLU A 523 14.10 -34.39 19.70
N TRP A 524 14.53 -33.12 19.72
CA TRP A 524 14.87 -32.33 18.55
C TRP A 524 16.18 -32.83 17.91
N GLU A 525 16.10 -33.35 16.68
CA GLU A 525 17.19 -33.32 15.72
C GLU A 525 16.75 -32.46 14.52
N TRP A 526 17.53 -31.43 14.21
CA TRP A 526 17.34 -30.64 12.99
C TRP A 526 17.77 -31.48 11.78
N VAL A 527 16.80 -32.05 11.08
CA VAL A 527 16.98 -32.49 9.69
C VAL A 527 16.37 -31.42 8.79
N ALA A 528 17.23 -30.58 8.23
CA ALA A 528 16.85 -29.63 7.21
C ALA A 528 16.46 -30.38 5.94
N GLU A 529 15.16 -30.57 5.69
CA GLU A 529 14.57 -30.64 4.34
C GLU A 529 13.03 -30.67 4.39
N SER A 530 12.41 -29.64 3.79
CA SER A 530 11.02 -29.61 3.29
C SER A 530 9.85 -29.76 4.28
N CYS A 531 9.42 -28.63 4.85
CA CYS A 531 8.00 -28.32 5.08
C CYS A 531 7.74 -26.83 4.80
N GLN A 532 8.00 -26.42 3.57
CA GLN A 532 7.33 -25.28 2.94
C GLN A 532 6.95 -25.70 1.53
N LEU A 533 5.67 -25.61 1.20
CA LEU A 533 5.23 -25.48 -0.19
C LEU A 533 5.54 -24.05 -0.63
N SER A 534 6.80 -23.77 -0.96
CA SER A 534 7.17 -22.60 -1.75
C SER A 534 7.34 -23.04 -3.21
N ARG A 535 6.52 -22.49 -4.11
CA ARG A 535 6.71 -22.65 -5.56
C ARG A 535 7.94 -21.85 -5.97
N LYS A 536 9.05 -22.53 -6.26
CA LYS A 536 10.06 -22.04 -7.20
C LYS A 536 9.59 -22.37 -8.62
N PHE A 537 9.47 -21.39 -9.49
CA PHE A 537 9.42 -21.62 -10.94
C PHE A 537 10.80 -21.29 -11.54
N PRO A 538 11.40 -22.22 -12.28
CA PRO A 538 12.17 -21.93 -13.48
C PRO A 538 11.45 -22.49 -14.73
N PRO A 539 11.79 -22.01 -15.94
CA PRO A 539 10.93 -22.10 -17.10
C PRO A 539 11.05 -23.46 -17.80
N SER A 540 9.94 -24.09 -18.17
CA SER A 540 9.80 -24.84 -19.43
C SER A 540 8.42 -25.50 -19.59
N ASN A 541 7.83 -25.21 -20.75
CA ASN A 541 7.06 -26.09 -21.65
C ASN A 541 6.54 -27.43 -21.12
N GLY A 542 5.25 -27.66 -21.29
CA GLY A 542 4.67 -29.00 -21.34
C GLY A 542 3.44 -29.16 -20.48
N GLU A 543 2.33 -29.44 -21.16
CA GLU A 543 1.01 -29.90 -20.73
C GLU A 543 0.87 -30.53 -19.32
N GLY A 544 -0.27 -30.21 -18.67
CA GLY A 544 -1.03 -31.17 -17.87
C GLY A 544 -1.03 -30.98 -16.34
N GLN A 545 -2.03 -30.26 -15.85
CA GLN A 545 -2.93 -30.59 -14.71
C GLN A 545 -3.30 -29.37 -13.85
N SER A 546 -4.56 -28.97 -13.98
CA SER A 546 -5.25 -27.94 -13.21
C SER A 546 -5.68 -28.46 -11.83
N ARG A 547 -5.37 -27.71 -10.77
CA ARG A 547 -6.13 -27.75 -9.50
C ARG A 547 -7.08 -26.56 -9.49
N HIS A 548 -8.37 -26.79 -9.30
CA HIS A 548 -9.36 -25.78 -8.93
C HIS A 548 -9.91 -26.18 -7.56
N ARG A 549 -9.93 -25.22 -6.62
CA ARG A 549 -10.73 -25.29 -5.40
C ARG A 549 -11.91 -24.36 -5.65
N VAL A 550 -13.11 -24.94 -5.63
CA VAL A 550 -14.39 -24.22 -5.69
C VAL A 550 -14.57 -23.48 -4.36
N VAL A 551 -14.83 -22.18 -4.43
CA VAL A 551 -15.28 -21.34 -3.32
C VAL A 551 -16.80 -21.31 -3.40
N GLU A 552 -17.49 -21.64 -2.30
CA GLU A 552 -18.94 -21.55 -2.18
C GLU A 552 -19.25 -20.44 -1.18
N VAL A 553 -19.80 -19.32 -1.66
CA VAL A 553 -20.35 -18.24 -0.85
C VAL A 553 -21.81 -18.57 -0.58
N VAL A 554 -22.19 -18.75 0.69
CA VAL A 554 -23.60 -18.88 1.11
C VAL A 554 -23.97 -17.63 1.90
N GLN A 555 -24.66 -16.69 1.27
CA GLN A 555 -25.36 -15.62 1.98
C GLN A 555 -26.67 -16.15 2.54
N ASN A 556 -26.93 -15.88 3.82
CA ASN A 556 -28.13 -16.31 4.51
C ASN A 556 -29.14 -15.15 4.57
N THR A 557 -30.04 -15.06 3.60
CA THR A 557 -31.21 -14.16 3.66
C THR A 557 -32.30 -14.77 4.54
N LYS A 558 -32.77 -14.05 5.56
CA LYS A 558 -34.04 -14.36 6.23
C LYS A 558 -35.07 -13.26 6.02
N LYS A 559 -36.18 -13.69 5.41
CA LYS A 559 -37.51 -13.06 5.28
C LYS A 559 -37.56 -11.74 4.47
N HIS A 560 -37.85 -11.85 3.18
CA HIS A 560 -39.15 -11.46 2.61
C HIS A 560 -39.34 -12.07 1.19
N ASN A 561 -40.60 -12.45 0.90
CA ASN A 561 -41.24 -12.93 -0.34
C ASN A 561 -40.74 -14.18 -1.11
N LYS A 562 -41.67 -15.14 -1.21
CA LYS A 562 -41.59 -16.50 -1.75
C LYS A 562 -41.63 -16.69 -3.30
N PRO A 563 -41.94 -15.71 -4.17
CA PRO A 563 -41.93 -15.95 -5.63
C PRO A 563 -40.59 -15.74 -6.35
N GLU A 564 -39.65 -14.95 -5.79
CA GLU A 564 -38.46 -14.50 -6.54
C GLU A 564 -37.34 -15.55 -6.64
N ILE A 565 -37.21 -16.45 -5.66
CA ILE A 565 -36.18 -17.51 -5.67
C ILE A 565 -36.47 -18.58 -6.73
N VAL A 566 -37.75 -18.86 -7.01
CA VAL A 566 -38.17 -19.79 -8.08
C VAL A 566 -37.93 -19.16 -9.45
N ALA A 567 -38.08 -17.84 -9.58
CA ALA A 567 -37.79 -17.13 -10.82
C ALA A 567 -36.30 -17.18 -11.19
N ILE A 568 -35.38 -17.08 -10.22
CA ILE A 568 -33.93 -17.10 -10.46
C ILE A 568 -33.45 -18.45 -10.99
N ALA A 569 -33.98 -19.57 -10.46
CA ALA A 569 -33.61 -20.92 -10.91
C ALA A 569 -34.16 -21.24 -12.32
N VAL A 570 -35.40 -20.83 -12.61
CA VAL A 570 -36.02 -21.03 -13.92
C VAL A 570 -35.36 -20.18 -15.00
N THR A 571 -35.03 -18.92 -14.70
CA THR A 571 -34.33 -18.02 -15.64
C THR A 571 -32.93 -18.53 -15.98
N SER A 572 -32.23 -19.14 -15.01
CA SER A 572 -30.90 -19.73 -15.23
C SER A 572 -30.95 -20.95 -16.17
N ILE A 573 -32.03 -21.74 -16.13
CA ILE A 573 -32.24 -22.91 -17.00
C ILE A 573 -32.64 -22.47 -18.42
N GLU A 574 -33.45 -21.42 -18.56
CA GLU A 574 -33.82 -20.86 -19.88
C GLU A 574 -32.62 -20.25 -20.61
N VAL A 575 -31.76 -19.50 -19.91
CA VAL A 575 -30.53 -18.91 -20.48
C VAL A 575 -29.53 -20.00 -20.91
N LEU A 576 -29.41 -21.09 -20.15
CA LEU A 576 -28.60 -22.25 -20.53
C LEU A 576 -29.16 -22.98 -21.76
N ASN A 577 -30.48 -23.11 -21.87
CA ASN A 577 -31.14 -23.71 -23.02
C ASN A 577 -30.98 -22.87 -24.30
N ASP A 578 -31.05 -21.54 -24.21
CA ASP A 578 -30.80 -20.62 -25.33
C ASP A 578 -29.32 -20.61 -25.75
N ALA A 579 -28.39 -20.72 -24.81
CA ALA A 579 -26.97 -20.88 -25.12
C ALA A 579 -26.69 -22.21 -25.84
N LEU A 580 -27.40 -23.28 -25.49
CA LEU A 580 -27.29 -24.60 -26.12
C LEU A 580 -27.99 -24.68 -27.49
N ALA A 581 -29.01 -23.86 -27.75
CA ALA A 581 -29.71 -23.81 -29.04
C ALA A 581 -28.86 -23.27 -30.20
N ASN A 582 -27.74 -22.60 -29.89
CA ASN A 582 -26.84 -21.96 -30.85
C ASN A 582 -25.59 -22.79 -31.20
N PHE A 583 -25.48 -24.04 -30.73
CA PHE A 583 -24.38 -24.95 -31.08
C PHE A 583 -24.59 -25.66 -32.43
N GLU A 584 -23.51 -25.90 -33.19
CA GLU A 584 -23.56 -26.68 -34.43
C GLU A 584 -23.98 -28.14 -34.18
N ASP A 585 -24.84 -28.67 -35.06
CA ASP A 585 -25.49 -29.98 -34.94
C ASP A 585 -24.55 -31.13 -35.35
N THR A 586 -23.54 -31.39 -34.51
CA THR A 586 -22.61 -32.51 -34.68
C THR A 586 -23.05 -33.73 -33.84
N PRO A 587 -22.71 -34.97 -34.22
CA PRO A 587 -23.10 -36.17 -33.47
C PRO A 587 -22.59 -36.19 -32.01
N GLU A 588 -21.43 -35.59 -31.75
CA GLU A 588 -20.88 -35.41 -30.40
C GLU A 588 -21.71 -34.42 -29.58
N ASN A 589 -22.12 -33.29 -30.18
CA ASN A 589 -22.97 -32.30 -29.51
C ASN A 589 -24.39 -32.85 -29.26
N GLN A 590 -24.95 -33.66 -30.16
CA GLN A 590 -26.24 -34.33 -29.97
C GLN A 590 -26.21 -35.32 -28.80
N THR A 591 -25.09 -36.03 -28.62
CA THR A 591 -24.91 -36.98 -27.51
C THR A 591 -24.79 -36.24 -26.17
N SER A 592 -24.04 -35.14 -26.13
CA SER A 592 -23.93 -34.28 -24.93
C SER A 592 -25.25 -33.61 -24.58
N ARG A 593 -26.02 -33.15 -25.57
CA ARG A 593 -27.35 -32.57 -25.36
C ARG A 593 -28.35 -33.59 -24.84
N ALA A 594 -28.34 -34.81 -25.38
CA ALA A 594 -29.19 -35.90 -24.88
C ALA A 594 -28.85 -36.31 -23.44
N ALA A 595 -27.56 -36.29 -23.05
CA ALA A 595 -27.14 -36.56 -21.68
C ALA A 595 -27.57 -35.44 -20.72
N PHE A 596 -27.49 -34.18 -21.15
CA PHE A 596 -27.96 -33.03 -20.39
C PHE A 596 -29.48 -33.04 -20.19
N ASP A 597 -30.25 -33.26 -21.26
CA ASP A 597 -31.71 -33.34 -21.20
C ASP A 597 -32.19 -34.55 -20.36
N ALA A 598 -31.40 -35.61 -20.26
CA ALA A 598 -31.68 -36.75 -19.39
C ALA A 598 -31.39 -36.43 -17.91
N ALA A 599 -30.29 -35.71 -17.63
CA ALA A 599 -29.97 -35.26 -16.28
C ALA A 599 -30.99 -34.23 -15.77
N LEU A 600 -31.44 -33.31 -16.62
CA LEU A 600 -32.45 -32.31 -16.30
C LEU A 600 -33.80 -32.95 -15.98
N ARG A 601 -34.29 -33.89 -16.81
CA ARG A 601 -35.54 -34.62 -16.54
C ARG A 601 -35.49 -35.42 -15.25
N LYS A 602 -34.37 -36.06 -14.95
CA LYS A 602 -34.18 -36.79 -13.69
C LYS A 602 -34.21 -35.84 -12.48
N ALA A 603 -33.63 -34.65 -12.62
CA ALA A 603 -33.66 -33.62 -11.58
C ALA A 603 -35.09 -33.11 -11.33
N GLU A 604 -35.88 -32.90 -12.39
CA GLU A 604 -37.28 -32.48 -12.31
C GLU A 604 -38.17 -33.54 -11.66
N GLU A 605 -38.02 -34.82 -12.03
CA GLU A 605 -38.75 -35.94 -11.44
C GLU A 605 -38.45 -36.11 -9.94
N GLU A 606 -37.19 -35.93 -9.54
CA GLU A 606 -36.79 -36.01 -8.14
C GLU A 606 -37.20 -34.78 -7.34
N TYR A 607 -37.19 -33.58 -7.94
CA TYR A 607 -37.68 -32.34 -7.35
C TYR A 607 -39.16 -32.43 -6.93
N GLU A 608 -40.02 -33.02 -7.78
CA GLU A 608 -41.44 -33.22 -7.50
C GLU A 608 -41.70 -34.27 -6.40
N SER A 609 -40.73 -35.14 -6.11
CA SER A 609 -40.85 -36.20 -5.10
C SER A 609 -40.53 -35.75 -3.66
N VAL A 610 -39.90 -34.57 -3.49
CA VAL A 610 -39.39 -34.06 -2.21
C VAL A 610 -40.43 -33.16 -1.52
N LYS A 611 -40.79 -33.48 -0.27
CA LYS A 611 -41.87 -32.78 0.47
C LYS A 611 -41.42 -31.51 1.22
N SER A 612 -40.13 -31.22 1.27
CA SER A 612 -39.52 -30.12 2.05
C SER A 612 -38.78 -29.16 1.12
N GLU A 613 -39.16 -27.88 1.13
CA GLU A 613 -38.60 -26.84 0.25
C GLU A 613 -37.09 -26.58 0.49
N ARG A 614 -36.59 -26.85 1.70
CA ARG A 614 -35.15 -26.79 2.02
C ARG A 614 -34.35 -27.87 1.28
N ASP A 615 -34.95 -29.04 1.13
CA ASP A 615 -34.31 -30.19 0.50
C ASP A 615 -34.41 -30.10 -1.04
N LYS A 616 -35.45 -29.43 -1.55
CA LYS A 616 -35.60 -29.12 -2.98
C LYS A 616 -34.50 -28.21 -3.53
N VAL A 617 -34.14 -27.15 -2.81
CA VAL A 617 -33.06 -26.23 -3.22
C VAL A 617 -31.70 -26.92 -3.17
N THR A 618 -31.47 -27.74 -2.14
CA THR A 618 -30.22 -28.51 -1.99
C THR A 618 -30.08 -29.57 -3.08
N HIS A 619 -31.18 -30.24 -3.45
CA HIS A 619 -31.20 -31.19 -4.57
C HIS A 619 -31.05 -30.51 -5.93
N CYS A 620 -31.68 -29.35 -6.14
CA CYS A 620 -31.59 -28.63 -7.41
C CYS A 620 -30.15 -28.19 -7.70
N ASN A 621 -29.46 -27.65 -6.69
CA ASN A 621 -28.04 -27.28 -6.81
C ASN A 621 -27.12 -28.51 -6.99
N HIS A 622 -27.46 -29.65 -6.37
CA HIS A 622 -26.73 -30.90 -6.60
C HIS A 622 -26.87 -31.37 -8.05
N TYR A 623 -28.08 -31.34 -8.61
CA TYR A 623 -28.33 -31.79 -9.97
C TYR A 623 -27.83 -30.84 -11.07
N ILE A 624 -27.87 -29.53 -10.85
CA ILE A 624 -27.23 -28.55 -11.73
C ILE A 624 -25.72 -28.79 -11.77
N ARG A 625 -25.09 -29.12 -10.63
CA ARG A 625 -23.67 -29.48 -10.57
C ARG A 625 -23.36 -30.80 -11.27
N GLU A 626 -24.20 -31.81 -11.16
CA GLU A 626 -24.04 -33.07 -11.91
C GLU A 626 -24.22 -32.86 -13.43
N ALA A 627 -25.18 -32.04 -13.85
CA ALA A 627 -25.41 -31.70 -15.25
C ALA A 627 -24.24 -30.89 -15.85
N ILE A 628 -23.66 -29.98 -15.07
CA ILE A 628 -22.46 -29.22 -15.45
C ILE A 628 -21.22 -30.14 -15.49
N ALA A 629 -21.08 -31.07 -14.53
CA ALA A 629 -19.96 -32.01 -14.48
C ALA A 629 -19.98 -33.04 -15.62
N ALA A 630 -21.15 -33.33 -16.20
CA ALA A 630 -21.28 -34.19 -17.37
C ALA A 630 -20.86 -33.52 -18.71
N PHE A 631 -20.61 -32.21 -18.70
CA PHE A 631 -20.20 -31.42 -19.87
C PHE A 631 -18.67 -31.24 -19.90
N GLU A 632 -17.96 -32.09 -20.66
CA GLU A 632 -16.52 -31.92 -20.92
C GLU A 632 -16.22 -31.76 -22.43
N VAL A 633 -16.18 -30.52 -22.96
CA VAL A 633 -15.36 -30.13 -24.15
C VAL A 633 -15.00 -28.61 -24.10
N PRO A 634 -14.06 -28.07 -24.93
CA PRO A 634 -12.87 -27.34 -24.50
C PRO A 634 -13.05 -25.82 -24.27
N LYS A 635 -12.14 -25.30 -23.42
CA LYS A 635 -12.17 -24.03 -22.67
C LYS A 635 -12.24 -22.65 -23.38
N PRO A 636 -12.09 -22.42 -24.69
CA PRO A 636 -12.02 -21.03 -25.18
C PRO A 636 -13.37 -20.31 -25.38
N LEU A 637 -14.49 -21.03 -25.56
CA LEU A 637 -15.76 -20.42 -25.99
C LEU A 637 -16.76 -20.14 -24.85
N LEU A 638 -16.58 -20.75 -23.68
CA LEU A 638 -17.45 -20.51 -22.50
C LEU A 638 -17.11 -19.23 -21.74
N LYS A 639 -15.91 -18.66 -21.91
CA LYS A 639 -15.48 -17.47 -21.16
C LYS A 639 -16.37 -16.25 -21.44
N LYS A 640 -16.81 -16.08 -22.69
CA LYS A 640 -17.62 -14.93 -23.10
C LYS A 640 -19.09 -15.05 -22.67
N ALA A 641 -19.67 -16.24 -22.75
CA ALA A 641 -21.06 -16.47 -22.32
C ALA A 641 -21.22 -16.34 -20.79
N PHE A 642 -20.21 -16.71 -20.00
CA PHE A 642 -20.22 -16.52 -18.54
C PHE A 642 -19.95 -15.06 -18.11
N GLU A 643 -19.19 -14.30 -18.90
CA GLU A 643 -18.97 -12.86 -18.67
C GLU A 643 -20.27 -12.07 -18.90
N ASP A 644 -21.09 -12.43 -19.89
CA ASP A 644 -22.36 -11.74 -20.18
C ASP A 644 -23.46 -12.01 -19.12
N VAL A 645 -23.47 -13.20 -18.48
CA VAL A 645 -24.41 -13.55 -17.39
C VAL A 645 -24.10 -12.81 -16.08
N ALA A 646 -22.82 -12.51 -15.82
CA ALA A 646 -22.42 -11.75 -14.64
C ALA A 646 -22.82 -10.26 -14.74
N VAL A 647 -22.82 -9.70 -15.96
CA VAL A 647 -23.18 -8.30 -16.22
C VAL A 647 -24.69 -8.03 -16.03
N GLU A 648 -25.56 -9.00 -16.33
CA GLU A 648 -27.01 -8.83 -16.09
C GLU A 648 -27.41 -8.96 -14.61
N GLN A 649 -26.61 -9.62 -13.76
CA GLN A 649 -26.87 -9.66 -12.31
C GLN A 649 -26.57 -8.31 -11.61
N ASP A 650 -25.59 -7.55 -12.09
CA ASP A 650 -25.27 -6.22 -11.56
C ASP A 650 -26.32 -5.17 -11.95
N ALA A 651 -26.95 -5.30 -13.13
CA ALA A 651 -27.96 -4.36 -13.62
C ALA A 651 -29.30 -4.39 -12.84
N VAL A 652 -29.58 -5.47 -12.11
CA VAL A 652 -30.82 -5.62 -11.31
C VAL A 652 -30.68 -5.01 -9.91
N CYS A 653 -29.45 -4.81 -9.42
CA CYS A 653 -29.19 -4.18 -8.11
C CYS A 653 -29.37 -2.65 -8.11
N GLU A 654 -29.30 -1.97 -9.27
CA GLU A 654 -29.44 -0.51 -9.35
C GLU A 654 -30.89 0.03 -9.40
N ILE A 655 -31.92 -0.83 -9.38
CA ILE A 655 -33.32 -0.38 -9.49
C ILE A 655 -34.02 -0.15 -8.13
N ASN A 656 -33.43 -0.52 -7.00
CA ASN A 656 -34.13 -0.50 -5.69
C ASN A 656 -33.84 0.71 -4.77
N GLN A 657 -33.27 1.81 -5.27
CA GLN A 657 -33.16 3.06 -4.50
C GLN A 657 -34.21 4.11 -4.87
N VAL A 658 -35.51 3.78 -4.87
CA VAL A 658 -36.57 4.81 -4.98
C VAL A 658 -37.83 4.40 -4.19
N LEU A 659 -38.00 5.03 -3.00
CA LEU A 659 -39.24 5.40 -2.25
C LEU A 659 -39.61 4.71 -0.91
N PRO A 660 -40.24 5.47 0.04
CA PRO A 660 -40.37 5.13 1.46
C PRO A 660 -41.73 4.53 1.89
N SER A 661 -41.72 4.03 3.13
CA SER A 661 -42.82 3.56 4.00
C SER A 661 -44.26 4.01 3.70
N GLN A 662 -45.21 3.06 3.62
CA GLN A 662 -46.60 3.26 4.05
C GLN A 662 -47.23 1.96 4.59
N ASP A 663 -47.56 1.96 5.88
CA ASP A 663 -48.69 1.20 6.43
C ASP A 663 -49.95 2.06 6.28
N VAL A 664 -51.03 1.47 5.77
CA VAL A 664 -52.37 2.06 5.72
C VAL A 664 -53.27 1.24 6.64
N ASP A 665 -53.91 1.90 7.60
CA ASP A 665 -55.17 1.43 8.17
C ASP A 665 -56.16 2.59 8.31
N VAL A 666 -57.43 2.28 8.10
CA VAL A 666 -58.53 3.20 7.77
C VAL A 666 -59.39 3.49 9.00
N SER A 667 -59.64 4.76 9.34
CA SER A 667 -60.96 5.21 9.83
C SER A 667 -61.13 6.74 9.88
N ASN A 668 -62.17 7.17 9.17
CA ASN A 668 -63.10 8.31 9.28
C ASN A 668 -62.75 9.66 9.96
N ASP A 669 -63.28 10.67 9.25
CA ASP A 669 -63.93 11.93 9.65
C ASP A 669 -63.11 13.23 9.74
N ASP A 670 -63.59 14.14 8.87
CA ASP A 670 -63.67 15.60 8.95
C ASP A 670 -62.41 16.50 8.85
N GLY A 671 -62.41 17.35 7.81
CA GLY A 671 -62.01 18.75 7.97
C GLY A 671 -60.89 19.30 7.08
N GLU A 672 -61.30 19.90 5.96
CA GLU A 672 -60.81 21.18 5.40
C GLU A 672 -59.33 21.40 4.93
N LEU A 673 -59.23 21.79 3.64
CA LEU A 673 -58.46 22.92 3.07
C LEU A 673 -56.90 22.88 3.21
N CYS A 674 -56.03 22.98 2.20
CA CYS A 674 -56.00 23.79 0.97
C CYS A 674 -54.81 23.40 0.06
N ALA A 675 -55.00 23.51 -1.28
CA ALA A 675 -54.10 23.86 -2.40
C ALA A 675 -52.64 23.31 -2.47
N ALA A 676 -52.09 22.65 -3.50
CA ALA A 676 -52.17 22.64 -4.99
C ALA A 676 -50.83 23.06 -5.66
N SER A 677 -50.10 22.04 -6.18
CA SER A 677 -49.41 21.98 -7.50
C SER A 677 -48.08 22.77 -7.75
N PRO A 678 -47.30 22.51 -8.85
CA PRO A 678 -46.21 21.52 -8.96
C PRO A 678 -44.93 22.10 -9.68
N PRO A 679 -43.89 21.31 -10.07
CA PRO A 679 -42.59 21.82 -10.52
C PRO A 679 -42.46 21.99 -12.04
N SER A 680 -41.52 22.84 -12.48
CA SER A 680 -41.19 23.10 -13.89
C SER A 680 -39.72 22.84 -14.21
N SER A 681 -39.46 22.00 -15.21
CA SER A 681 -38.30 22.11 -16.12
C SER A 681 -38.69 22.99 -17.33
N PRO A 682 -37.74 23.57 -18.12
CA PRO A 682 -37.29 22.89 -19.35
C PRO A 682 -35.90 23.28 -19.94
N GLN A 683 -35.32 22.29 -20.64
CA GLN A 683 -34.70 22.26 -22.00
C GLN A 683 -33.54 23.17 -22.50
N ARG A 684 -32.66 22.43 -23.22
CA ARG A 684 -31.59 22.72 -24.19
C ARG A 684 -31.90 23.73 -25.32
N ARG A 685 -30.84 24.28 -25.94
CA ARG A 685 -30.77 24.59 -27.39
C ARG A 685 -29.43 24.20 -28.01
N ALA A 686 -29.51 23.76 -29.26
CA ALA A 686 -28.46 23.33 -30.17
C ALA A 686 -28.28 24.33 -31.33
N TYR A 687 -27.14 24.26 -32.03
CA TYR A 687 -26.88 24.56 -33.46
C TYR A 687 -25.49 23.95 -33.76
N GLY A 688 -25.12 23.36 -34.90
CA GLY A 688 -25.70 23.23 -36.24
C GLY A 688 -24.51 23.05 -37.21
N LEU A 689 -24.52 21.96 -37.98
CA LEU A 689 -23.49 21.51 -38.94
C LEU A 689 -23.34 22.41 -40.18
N GLU A 690 -22.18 22.37 -40.85
CA GLU A 690 -22.11 22.13 -42.31
C GLU A 690 -20.73 21.68 -42.82
N HIS A 691 -20.78 20.85 -43.87
CA HIS A 691 -19.74 20.04 -44.51
C HIS A 691 -18.87 20.78 -45.54
N SER A 692 -17.63 20.31 -45.77
CA SER A 692 -17.16 19.87 -47.12
C SER A 692 -15.76 19.25 -47.09
N SER A 693 -15.61 18.13 -47.80
CA SER A 693 -14.39 17.41 -48.27
C SER A 693 -14.49 17.34 -49.82
N PRO A 694 -13.59 16.75 -50.68
CA PRO A 694 -12.34 15.97 -50.48
C PRO A 694 -11.20 16.23 -51.53
N PHE A 695 -10.14 15.37 -51.47
CA PHE A 695 -9.06 15.06 -52.45
C PHE A 695 -7.83 16.01 -52.43
N GLU A 696 -6.57 15.61 -52.62
CA GLU A 696 -5.98 14.45 -53.33
C GLU A 696 -4.52 14.17 -52.86
N VAL A 697 -3.99 13.05 -53.34
CA VAL A 697 -2.68 12.40 -53.10
C VAL A 697 -1.52 13.11 -53.82
N GLU A 698 -0.35 13.24 -53.20
CA GLU A 698 0.92 13.04 -53.94
C GLU A 698 2.14 12.64 -53.06
N LYS A 699 2.88 11.65 -53.55
CA LYS A 699 4.16 11.11 -53.05
C LYS A 699 5.32 11.92 -53.64
N ARG A 700 6.40 12.17 -52.87
CA ARG A 700 7.81 11.74 -53.14
C ARG A 700 8.89 12.53 -52.38
N ASN A 701 9.78 11.75 -51.74
CA ASN A 701 11.25 11.79 -51.69
C ASN A 701 12.05 13.10 -51.63
N MET A 702 12.95 13.20 -50.64
CA MET A 702 14.43 13.27 -50.72
C MET A 702 15.00 13.36 -49.29
N ARG A 703 15.70 12.35 -48.74
CA ARG A 703 17.15 12.07 -48.76
C ARG A 703 18.10 13.21 -48.34
N GLU A 704 18.85 12.91 -47.28
CA GLU A 704 20.27 13.21 -46.99
C GLU A 704 20.75 14.67 -46.98
N SER A 705 21.07 15.16 -45.78
CA SER A 705 22.40 15.67 -45.40
C SER A 705 22.51 15.77 -43.88
#